data_AF-A0A3E5FM85-F1
#
_entry.id   AF-A0A3E5FM85-F1
#
_cell.length_a   1.000
_cell.length_b   1.000
_cell.length_c   1.000
_cell.angle_alpha   90.00
_cell.angle_beta   90.00
_cell.angle_gamma   90.00
#
_symmetry.space_group_name_H-M   'P 1'
#
loop_
_entity.id
_entity.type
_entity.pdbx_description
1 polymer ?
#
loop_
_entity_poly.entity_id
_entity_poly.type
_entity_poly.pdbx_seq_one_letter_code
_entity_poly.pdbx_strand_id
1 'polypeptide(L)'
;MHRIKKLFILQLAVILVFSIITVISSADANIPQGPIDSVDKDNGVDQIMEAGIEDKNFATAIYDSFVSANYFGDETKDVRQILMEYEGTIDAANRGIKGIYGIEWLKNATSIDLSNQPNVPATSIKNEIGDLRPLSIEYITQITGITDEEAREWYCEGQEYNMVLNLSGNPISNYKQCVGQIHIIIGIETAASFEGYYLNAIKTGAVDWSVNLKVDTPEIYEEDNRVKFSKDPYSTQIILEGTTVNNDIALNYEALDNDIFEIDNIKHSGKVTGSLGVSLENAIKFFKYIDYGGGGFTVRDAISYGYGTNFMSRIYMPVVANKTFKTNVKVTKSATSDNSGKKVVGAKYHLYYNDGDQDYENDELVSDKIYITDENGEFYVDDNLGVGEYYLKEFEAPEGFLINENPIFFNITADKTTISVTGGDKDLNINAGDIKEDPNTVYIDRYSNDVEVSINVDPDYAADPNYKLENIELTYFDRERQEFITLNVTGPDANTPFASPEEAAKWVTDWINSNKGNEENPGIIDGQVTINAHFIHNKELQTSDPRPMMDVEFDKASRDFDEKGDLNLSPLPGATFKLECMHKHTEKCKDKNGGYTNCTDPHTDDPKYLTDEGCNWTSKAISDSEGKVRFTKLNTGKYKMKEITVPDGYLPTETTWILTVDAINNTFEIVVDSTDDNSDLIGNQDDGYTIVNETYNIKVIKIDAETNEKLVGAEFGLFKKEASGEWSSEPIQTSITNEHGLAFFEKLSEGEYKIKELTAPPGYEIITEEVVFKLPFEYLSKDLNGVENTFSSDSKTITFTISNKVGFNLPKTGAGITARIAAIGIVIMGITVILLKKTRKIEKG
;
A
#
# COMPACT_ATOMS: atom_id res chain seq x y z
N MET A 1 0.45 26.48 39.13
CA MET A 1 1.25 26.33 40.37
C MET A 1 2.26 27.48 40.52
N HIS A 2 1.77 28.73 40.50
CA HIS A 2 2.64 29.93 40.52
C HIS A 2 1.94 31.13 41.19
N ARG A 3 1.26 30.88 42.32
CA ARG A 3 0.65 31.92 43.19
C ARG A 3 1.45 32.17 44.47
N ILE A 4 2.72 31.76 44.52
CA ILE A 4 3.55 31.84 45.75
C ILE A 4 4.89 32.59 45.53
N LYS A 5 5.19 33.11 44.33
CA LYS A 5 6.42 33.90 44.11
C LYS A 5 6.25 35.43 44.11
N LYS A 6 5.02 35.96 44.02
CA LYS A 6 4.76 37.41 44.15
C LYS A 6 4.65 37.92 45.61
N LEU A 7 4.74 37.04 46.61
CA LEU A 7 4.63 37.43 48.02
C LEU A 7 5.98 37.57 48.75
N PHE A 8 7.11 37.21 48.12
CA PHE A 8 8.44 37.24 48.75
C PHE A 8 9.34 38.39 48.30
N ILE A 9 8.93 39.19 47.30
CA ILE A 9 9.63 40.42 46.90
C ILE A 9 8.96 41.66 47.53
N LEU A 10 7.70 41.54 47.96
CA LEU A 10 6.97 42.60 48.67
C LEU A 10 7.28 42.70 50.19
N GLN A 11 8.20 41.87 50.71
CA GLN A 11 8.67 41.92 52.10
C GLN A 11 10.16 42.27 52.25
N LEU A 12 10.86 42.54 51.14
CA LEU A 12 12.22 43.12 51.16
C LEU A 12 12.24 44.62 50.80
N ALA A 13 11.08 45.21 50.51
CA ALA A 13 10.92 46.64 50.19
C ALA A 13 10.40 47.50 51.38
N VAL A 14 10.31 46.93 52.60
CA VAL A 14 9.81 47.66 53.78
C VAL A 14 10.90 47.92 54.83
N ILE A 15 12.15 47.48 54.61
CA ILE A 15 13.30 47.85 55.45
C ILE A 15 14.52 48.13 54.56
N LEU A 16 14.46 49.26 53.86
CA LEU A 16 15.61 50.12 53.57
C LEU A 16 15.07 51.56 53.63
N VAL A 17 14.53 51.92 54.80
CA VAL A 17 15.15 52.92 55.67
C VAL A 17 15.41 54.20 54.88
N PHE A 18 14.48 55.15 55.02
CA PHE A 18 14.76 56.57 55.26
C PHE A 18 16.26 56.92 55.22
N SER A 19 16.78 57.05 54.01
CA SER A 19 17.80 58.02 53.69
C SER A 19 17.01 59.17 53.03
N ILE A 20 16.40 60.08 53.78
CA ILE A 20 17.15 61.21 54.36
C ILE A 20 18.66 60.99 54.16
N ILE A 21 19.10 61.12 52.91
CA ILE A 21 20.33 61.87 52.71
C ILE A 21 20.02 63.17 53.41
N THR A 22 20.55 63.30 54.63
CA THR A 22 20.93 64.59 55.15
C THR A 22 21.53 65.30 53.97
N VAL A 23 20.83 66.30 53.45
CA VAL A 23 21.45 67.45 52.83
C VAL A 23 22.37 67.99 53.92
N ILE A 24 23.54 67.35 54.02
CA ILE A 24 24.74 68.02 54.44
C ILE A 24 24.86 69.06 53.36
N SER A 25 24.62 70.31 53.73
CA SER A 25 25.10 71.45 52.97
C SER A 25 26.45 71.06 52.39
N SER A 26 26.58 71.03 51.07
CA SER A 26 27.85 70.87 50.35
C SER A 26 28.78 72.08 50.56
N ALA A 27 28.70 72.70 51.73
CA ALA A 27 29.44 73.86 52.17
C ALA A 27 30.84 73.50 52.70
N ASP A 28 31.23 72.22 52.79
CA ASP A 28 32.59 71.80 53.22
C ASP A 28 33.12 70.57 52.44
N ALA A 29 32.80 70.43 51.15
CA ALA A 29 33.62 69.61 50.27
C ALA A 29 34.79 70.49 49.77
N ASN A 30 36.03 70.04 49.92
CA ASN A 30 37.19 70.75 49.42
C ASN A 30 37.18 70.67 47.88
N ILE A 31 36.47 71.58 47.22
CA ILE A 31 36.35 71.63 45.76
C ILE A 31 37.77 71.80 45.19
N PRO A 32 38.18 70.97 44.22
CA PRO A 32 39.51 71.10 43.61
C PRO A 32 39.74 72.50 43.06
N GLN A 33 40.95 73.02 43.25
CA GLN A 33 41.39 74.23 42.57
C GLN A 33 41.75 73.91 41.12
N GLY A 34 41.52 74.87 40.23
CA GLY A 34 41.90 74.79 38.84
C GLY A 34 43.41 74.96 38.61
N PRO A 35 43.85 74.87 37.34
CA PRO A 35 43.05 74.46 36.18
C PRO A 35 42.68 72.96 36.26
N ILE A 36 41.64 72.57 35.52
CA ILE A 36 41.31 71.15 35.29
C ILE A 36 42.50 70.53 34.53
N ASP A 37 42.94 69.35 34.94
CA ASP A 37 44.12 68.68 34.40
C ASP A 37 43.94 68.36 32.92
N SER A 38 44.62 69.11 32.05
CA SER A 38 44.53 68.96 30.60
C SER A 38 45.36 67.78 30.06
N VAL A 39 46.18 67.15 30.90
CA VAL A 39 47.16 66.12 30.50
C VAL A 39 46.70 64.73 30.95
N ASP A 40 46.33 64.58 32.22
CA ASP A 40 45.80 63.34 32.77
C ASP A 40 44.27 63.37 32.77
N LYS A 41 43.68 62.66 31.80
CA LYS A 41 42.23 62.58 31.64
C LYS A 41 41.52 62.03 32.87
N ASP A 42 42.07 61.00 33.52
CA ASP A 42 41.39 60.40 34.67
C ASP A 42 41.37 61.40 35.84
N ASN A 43 42.49 62.09 36.07
CA ASN A 43 42.57 63.16 37.08
C ASN A 43 41.63 64.33 36.75
N GLY A 44 41.58 64.78 35.49
CA GLY A 44 40.69 65.86 35.06
C GLY A 44 39.21 65.49 35.18
N VAL A 45 38.84 64.24 34.90
CA VAL A 45 37.49 63.73 35.11
C VAL A 45 37.17 63.63 36.60
N ASP A 46 38.08 63.12 37.42
CA ASP A 46 37.89 63.01 38.87
C ASP A 46 37.74 64.40 39.51
N GLN A 47 38.49 65.41 39.05
CA GLN A 47 38.31 66.82 39.47
C GLN A 47 36.90 67.36 39.18
N ILE A 48 36.35 67.04 38.01
CA ILE A 48 34.97 67.41 37.62
C ILE A 48 33.95 66.65 38.49
N MET A 49 34.20 65.39 38.80
CA MET A 49 33.34 64.61 39.69
C MET A 49 33.35 65.13 41.12
N GLU A 50 34.52 65.47 41.66
CA GLU A 50 34.69 66.07 43.00
C GLU A 50 34.01 67.45 43.11
N ALA A 51 33.83 68.15 41.99
CA ALA A 51 33.04 69.38 41.94
C ALA A 51 31.52 69.14 42.05
N GLY A 52 31.04 67.90 41.98
CA GLY A 52 29.64 67.52 42.17
C GLY A 52 28.95 66.94 40.94
N ILE A 53 29.68 66.65 39.85
CA ILE A 53 29.15 65.84 38.74
C ILE A 53 29.19 64.37 39.15
N GLU A 54 28.06 63.78 39.54
CA GLU A 54 28.05 62.44 40.16
C GLU A 54 28.27 61.29 39.15
N ASP A 55 27.82 61.46 37.90
CA ASP A 55 27.94 60.44 36.86
C ASP A 55 29.29 60.57 36.13
N LYS A 56 30.12 59.51 36.21
CA LYS A 56 31.45 59.50 35.58
C LYS A 56 31.40 59.65 34.06
N ASN A 57 30.38 59.11 33.39
CA ASN A 57 30.24 59.26 31.94
C ASN A 57 29.88 60.71 31.59
N PHE A 58 29.08 61.37 32.44
CA PHE A 58 28.76 62.79 32.27
C PHE A 58 29.99 63.67 32.52
N ALA A 59 30.73 63.43 33.60
CA ALA A 59 32.00 64.12 33.88
C ALA A 59 33.02 63.92 32.74
N THR A 60 33.09 62.72 32.17
CA THR A 60 33.94 62.43 31.00
C THR A 60 33.49 63.18 29.75
N ALA A 61 32.18 63.30 29.51
CA ALA A 61 31.65 64.06 28.38
C ALA A 61 31.97 65.56 28.49
N ILE A 62 31.85 66.12 29.70
CA ILE A 62 32.25 67.50 30.00
C ILE A 62 33.76 67.68 29.74
N TYR A 63 34.59 66.79 30.30
CA TYR A 63 36.04 66.82 30.10
C TYR A 63 36.43 66.77 28.61
N ASP A 64 35.87 65.84 27.85
CA ASP A 64 36.16 65.69 26.41
C ASP A 64 35.72 66.93 25.60
N SER A 65 34.61 67.57 26.01
CA SER A 65 34.14 68.82 25.39
C SER A 65 35.06 70.00 25.73
N PHE A 66 35.56 70.05 26.96
CA PHE A 66 36.52 71.05 27.44
C PHE A 66 37.87 70.92 26.73
N VAL A 67 38.37 69.70 26.57
CA VAL A 67 39.56 69.40 25.75
C VAL A 67 39.36 69.89 24.32
N SER A 68 38.19 69.61 23.71
CA SER A 68 37.87 70.03 22.34
C SER A 68 37.79 71.56 22.19
N ALA A 69 37.32 72.25 23.24
CA ALA A 69 37.25 73.71 23.30
C ALA A 69 38.56 74.37 23.78
N ASN A 70 39.57 73.59 24.16
CA ASN A 70 40.78 74.06 24.84
C ASN A 70 40.48 74.95 26.06
N TYR A 71 39.56 74.50 26.91
CA TYR A 71 39.06 75.22 28.09
C TYR A 71 39.32 74.40 29.36
N PHE A 72 40.18 74.89 30.25
CA PHE A 72 40.54 74.21 31.50
C PHE A 72 40.47 75.12 32.74
N GLY A 73 40.09 76.38 32.55
CA GLY A 73 40.15 77.40 33.60
C GLY A 73 41.57 77.82 33.97
N ASP A 74 41.71 78.43 35.15
CA ASP A 74 42.98 78.88 35.72
C ASP A 74 43.05 78.57 37.23
N GLU A 75 44.23 78.79 37.81
CA GLU A 75 44.53 78.52 39.23
C GLU A 75 43.86 79.49 40.22
N THR A 76 43.17 80.53 39.73
CA THR A 76 42.45 81.49 40.58
C THR A 76 41.03 81.05 40.91
N LYS A 77 40.56 79.96 40.29
CA LYS A 77 39.19 79.47 40.36
C LYS A 77 39.16 78.03 40.84
N ASP A 78 38.16 77.69 41.61
CA ASP A 78 37.82 76.30 41.85
C ASP A 78 37.14 75.67 40.63
N VAL A 79 37.09 74.35 40.57
CA VAL A 79 36.50 73.64 39.42
C VAL A 79 35.02 73.98 39.21
N ARG A 80 34.23 74.28 40.25
CA ARG A 80 32.83 74.72 40.07
C ARG A 80 32.75 76.07 39.38
N GLN A 81 33.59 77.01 39.76
CA GLN A 81 33.68 78.32 39.09
C GLN A 81 34.07 78.17 37.63
N ILE A 82 34.99 77.25 37.32
CA ILE A 82 35.38 76.92 35.94
C ILE A 82 34.19 76.33 35.17
N LEU A 83 33.44 75.39 35.75
CA LEU A 83 32.24 74.84 35.10
C LEU A 83 31.19 75.93 34.84
N MET A 84 30.98 76.86 35.78
CA MET A 84 29.96 77.92 35.68
C MET A 84 30.27 78.97 34.62
N GLU A 85 31.53 79.17 34.26
CA GLU A 85 31.94 80.17 33.26
C GLU A 85 32.01 79.63 31.83
N TYR A 86 31.83 78.32 31.64
CA TYR A 86 31.91 77.73 30.31
C TYR A 86 30.69 78.10 29.46
N GLU A 87 30.91 78.79 28.33
CA GLU A 87 29.86 79.20 27.39
C GLU A 87 29.78 78.31 26.11
N GLY A 88 30.51 77.21 26.08
CA GLY A 88 30.56 76.32 24.92
C GLY A 88 29.47 75.24 24.90
N THR A 89 29.64 74.29 23.98
CA THR A 89 28.74 73.14 23.79
C THR A 89 29.32 71.89 24.43
N ILE A 90 28.47 71.09 25.08
CA ILE A 90 28.83 69.81 25.69
C ILE A 90 28.19 68.68 24.89
N ASP A 91 29.04 67.81 24.33
CA ASP A 91 28.60 66.60 23.63
C ASP A 91 28.61 65.40 24.59
N ALA A 92 27.43 65.04 25.05
CA ALA A 92 27.17 63.96 25.98
C ALA A 92 26.23 62.90 25.38
N ALA A 93 26.09 62.87 24.05
CA ALA A 93 25.19 61.95 23.36
C ALA A 93 25.75 60.51 23.38
N ASN A 94 24.88 59.52 23.59
CA ASN A 94 25.24 58.09 23.55
C ASN A 94 26.46 57.70 24.42
N ARG A 95 26.56 58.24 25.64
CA ARG A 95 27.71 58.04 26.55
C ARG A 95 27.46 57.05 27.68
N GLY A 96 26.22 56.58 27.87
CA GLY A 96 25.88 55.71 29.01
C GLY A 96 25.60 56.46 30.31
N ILE A 97 25.20 57.73 30.19
CA ILE A 97 24.88 58.59 31.34
C ILE A 97 23.57 58.14 31.96
N LYS A 98 23.55 57.97 33.28
CA LYS A 98 22.36 57.56 34.05
C LYS A 98 21.77 58.70 34.87
N GLY A 99 22.58 59.69 35.25
CA GLY A 99 22.17 60.83 36.06
C GLY A 99 22.83 62.13 35.62
N ILE A 100 22.18 63.25 35.95
CA ILE A 100 22.62 64.61 35.61
C ILE A 100 22.83 65.49 36.84
N TYR A 101 22.98 64.90 38.04
CA TYR A 101 23.35 65.67 39.23
C TYR A 101 24.70 66.38 39.00
N GLY A 102 24.74 67.67 39.32
CA GLY A 102 25.86 68.56 39.03
C GLY A 102 25.68 69.41 37.75
N ILE A 103 24.64 69.15 36.93
CA ILE A 103 24.31 69.95 35.74
C ILE A 103 24.03 71.43 36.06
N GLU A 104 23.68 71.74 37.31
CA GLU A 104 23.50 73.11 37.81
C GLU A 104 24.77 73.97 37.67
N TRP A 105 25.95 73.35 37.70
CA TRP A 105 27.23 74.04 37.60
C TRP A 105 27.59 74.41 36.17
N LEU A 106 26.88 73.88 35.17
CA LEU A 106 27.07 74.20 33.76
C LEU A 106 26.17 75.36 33.31
N LYS A 107 25.92 76.33 34.21
CA LYS A 107 24.84 77.30 34.05
C LYS A 107 24.96 78.22 32.83
N ASN A 108 26.17 78.46 32.32
CA ASN A 108 26.38 79.32 31.14
C ASN A 108 26.63 78.56 29.84
N ALA A 109 26.60 77.21 29.85
CA ALA A 109 26.78 76.42 28.64
C ALA A 109 25.70 76.78 27.60
N THR A 110 26.08 76.87 26.33
CA THR A 110 25.12 77.23 25.26
C THR A 110 24.29 76.04 24.82
N SER A 111 24.84 74.84 24.90
CA SER A 111 24.15 73.59 24.56
C SER A 111 24.71 72.40 25.32
N ILE A 112 23.85 71.49 25.75
CA ILE A 112 24.21 70.19 26.30
C ILE A 112 23.40 69.13 25.55
N ASP A 113 24.07 68.30 24.75
CA ASP A 113 23.45 67.19 24.03
C ASP A 113 23.52 65.92 24.86
N LEU A 114 22.41 65.53 25.50
CA LEU A 114 22.28 64.29 26.28
C LEU A 114 21.51 63.21 25.50
N SER A 115 21.32 63.39 24.20
CA SER A 115 20.44 62.53 23.41
C SER A 115 20.99 61.13 23.14
N ASN A 116 20.06 60.22 22.82
CA ASN A 116 20.34 58.97 22.14
C ASN A 116 20.08 59.18 20.64
N GLN A 117 21.14 59.44 19.89
CA GLN A 117 21.07 59.70 18.46
C GLN A 117 20.69 58.42 17.68
N PRO A 118 19.85 58.50 16.63
CA PRO A 118 19.34 57.32 15.93
C PRO A 118 20.33 56.73 14.91
N ASN A 119 21.31 57.51 14.44
CA ASN A 119 22.24 57.13 13.37
C ASN A 119 23.57 56.54 13.87
N VAL A 120 23.62 56.07 15.12
CA VAL A 120 24.80 55.42 15.70
C VAL A 120 24.68 53.89 15.59
N PRO A 121 25.79 53.13 15.54
CA PRO A 121 25.75 51.67 15.51
C PRO A 121 24.88 51.09 16.63
N ALA A 122 24.14 50.00 16.38
CA ALA A 122 23.25 49.39 17.37
C ALA A 122 23.95 48.93 18.67
N THR A 123 25.27 48.72 18.62
CA THR A 123 26.13 48.36 19.76
C THR A 123 26.54 49.57 20.61
N SER A 124 26.12 50.79 20.25
CA SER A 124 26.50 52.01 20.96
C SER A 124 25.82 52.08 22.33
N ILE A 125 26.55 52.60 23.31
CA ILE A 125 26.05 52.79 24.66
C ILE A 125 24.97 53.88 24.61
N LYS A 126 23.82 53.65 25.27
CA LYS A 126 22.72 54.62 25.34
C LYS A 126 22.70 55.29 26.71
N ASN A 127 22.35 56.57 26.73
CA ASN A 127 22.01 57.27 27.96
C ASN A 127 20.68 56.71 28.50
N GLU A 128 20.58 56.63 29.83
CA GLU A 128 19.46 56.09 30.60
C GLU A 128 18.97 57.14 31.63
N ILE A 129 18.95 58.42 31.24
CA ILE A 129 18.62 59.51 32.15
C ILE A 129 17.11 59.48 32.47
N GLY A 130 16.78 59.00 33.67
CA GLY A 130 15.40 58.91 34.14
C GLY A 130 14.96 60.06 35.04
N ASP A 131 15.89 60.70 35.75
CA ASP A 131 15.60 61.67 36.80
C ASP A 131 16.03 63.08 36.39
N LEU A 132 15.05 63.97 36.19
CA LEU A 132 15.23 65.38 35.86
C LEU A 132 15.07 66.31 37.06
N ARG A 133 14.91 65.79 38.29
CA ARG A 133 14.87 66.62 39.50
C ARG A 133 16.08 67.55 39.68
N PRO A 134 17.31 67.23 39.21
CA PRO A 134 18.43 68.19 39.23
C PRO A 134 18.16 69.51 38.48
N LEU A 135 17.20 69.52 37.55
CA LEU A 135 16.79 70.71 36.82
C LEU A 135 15.64 71.47 37.50
N SER A 136 15.13 71.00 38.65
CA SER A 136 13.93 71.59 39.26
C SER A 136 14.22 72.88 40.01
N ILE A 137 13.22 73.79 40.05
CA ILE A 137 13.28 75.00 40.88
C ILE A 137 13.52 74.62 42.35
N GLU A 138 12.84 73.59 42.85
CA GLU A 138 12.99 73.10 44.22
C GLU A 138 14.44 72.69 44.53
N TYR A 139 15.04 71.86 43.66
CA TYR A 139 16.42 71.42 43.84
C TYR A 139 17.40 72.59 43.80
N ILE A 140 17.29 73.46 42.79
CA ILE A 140 18.22 74.58 42.60
C ILE A 140 18.12 75.59 43.74
N THR A 141 16.92 75.98 44.17
CA THR A 141 16.72 76.87 45.32
C THR A 141 17.23 76.26 46.61
N GLN A 142 17.07 74.94 46.80
CA GLN A 142 17.57 74.22 47.97
C GLN A 142 19.10 74.21 48.06
N ILE A 143 19.81 74.01 46.93
CA ILE A 143 21.29 73.92 46.95
C ILE A 143 21.99 75.28 46.88
N THR A 144 21.33 76.31 46.32
CA THR A 144 21.94 77.64 46.12
C THR A 144 21.45 78.69 47.13
N GLY A 145 20.24 78.53 47.68
CA GLY A 145 19.60 79.52 48.54
C GLY A 145 18.96 80.71 47.81
N ILE A 146 18.86 80.67 46.48
CA ILE A 146 18.17 81.71 45.68
C ILE A 146 16.64 81.58 45.78
N THR A 147 15.92 82.60 45.32
CA THR A 147 14.46 82.60 45.22
C THR A 147 13.95 81.84 43.99
N ASP A 148 12.70 81.37 44.03
CA ASP A 148 12.03 80.76 42.87
C ASP A 148 12.00 81.68 41.63
N GLU A 149 12.00 83.01 41.83
CA GLU A 149 12.01 83.98 40.73
C GLU A 149 13.38 84.01 40.05
N GLU A 150 14.45 84.03 40.83
CA GLU A 150 15.84 83.93 40.32
C GLU A 150 16.09 82.57 39.65
N ALA A 151 15.54 81.48 40.19
CA ALA A 151 15.68 80.15 39.59
C ALA A 151 15.02 80.04 38.19
N ARG A 152 14.07 80.92 37.84
CA ARG A 152 13.49 80.96 36.47
C ARG A 152 14.43 81.55 35.44
N GLU A 153 15.56 82.10 35.84
CA GLU A 153 16.59 82.64 34.94
C GLU A 153 17.96 82.03 35.29
N TRP A 154 17.95 80.82 35.86
CA TRP A 154 19.16 80.16 36.38
C TRP A 154 20.23 79.92 35.31
N TYR A 155 19.83 79.43 34.13
CA TYR A 155 20.73 79.15 33.02
C TYR A 155 20.91 80.39 32.13
N CYS A 156 22.12 80.65 31.66
CA CYS A 156 22.47 81.80 30.81
C CYS A 156 21.99 83.14 31.39
N GLU A 157 21.97 83.27 32.72
CA GLU A 157 21.46 84.45 33.43
C GLU A 157 22.00 85.77 32.84
N GLY A 158 21.09 86.69 32.53
CA GLY A 158 21.42 88.00 31.94
C GLY A 158 21.78 87.98 30.46
N GLN A 159 21.72 86.82 29.79
CA GLN A 159 21.90 86.67 28.35
C GLN A 159 20.56 86.72 27.60
N GLU A 160 20.59 87.04 26.30
CA GLU A 160 19.40 87.09 25.44
C GLU A 160 19.20 85.77 24.64
N TYR A 161 19.56 84.62 25.22
CA TYR A 161 19.40 83.30 24.61
C TYR A 161 19.14 82.21 25.67
N ASN A 162 18.69 81.04 25.23
CA ASN A 162 18.45 79.88 26.12
C ASN A 162 19.58 78.85 25.98
N MET A 163 19.92 78.15 27.06
CA MET A 163 20.70 76.92 26.96
C MET A 163 19.87 75.83 26.26
N VAL A 164 20.39 75.24 25.19
CA VAL A 164 19.73 74.11 24.51
C VAL A 164 20.04 72.81 25.25
N LEU A 165 19.01 72.09 25.69
CA LEU A 165 19.15 70.81 26.39
C LEU A 165 18.44 69.70 25.60
N ASN A 166 19.20 68.83 24.96
CA ASN A 166 18.63 67.74 24.16
C ASN A 166 18.55 66.45 24.98
N LEU A 167 17.33 66.00 25.30
CA LEU A 167 17.06 64.80 26.10
C LEU A 167 16.48 63.64 25.27
N SER A 168 16.44 63.78 23.94
CA SER A 168 15.82 62.81 23.03
C SER A 168 16.28 61.37 23.30
N GLY A 169 15.33 60.43 23.49
CA GLY A 169 15.60 59.00 23.71
C GLY A 169 15.96 58.58 25.12
N ASN A 170 15.90 59.48 26.10
CA ASN A 170 16.10 59.13 27.51
C ASN A 170 14.79 58.68 28.19
N PRO A 171 14.84 57.67 29.08
CA PRO A 171 13.66 57.09 29.73
C PRO A 171 13.18 57.92 30.95
N ILE A 172 12.71 59.15 30.71
CA ILE A 172 12.33 60.12 31.75
C ILE A 172 11.17 59.62 32.63
N SER A 173 11.49 59.28 33.88
CA SER A 173 10.58 58.69 34.87
C SER A 173 10.29 59.60 36.07
N ASN A 174 11.09 60.64 36.31
CA ASN A 174 10.86 61.57 37.41
C ASN A 174 11.24 62.99 37.02
N TYR A 175 10.34 63.94 37.25
CA TYR A 175 10.60 65.35 37.03
C TYR A 175 9.71 66.23 37.92
N LYS A 176 10.14 67.48 38.06
CA LYS A 176 9.41 68.57 38.72
C LYS A 176 9.44 69.78 37.80
N GLN A 177 8.80 70.88 38.19
CA GLN A 177 8.91 72.12 37.43
C GLN A 177 10.38 72.57 37.32
N CYS A 178 10.90 72.57 36.10
CA CYS A 178 12.28 72.91 35.82
C CYS A 178 12.52 74.42 35.95
N VAL A 179 13.78 74.76 36.24
CA VAL A 179 14.33 76.11 36.14
C VAL A 179 14.23 76.65 34.71
N GLY A 180 14.66 77.88 34.53
CA GLY A 180 14.45 78.59 33.29
C GLY A 180 15.66 79.05 32.52
N GLN A 181 15.32 79.72 31.43
CA GLN A 181 16.21 80.11 30.34
C GLN A 181 16.89 78.88 29.69
N ILE A 182 16.08 77.81 29.57
CA ILE A 182 16.44 76.57 28.90
C ILE A 182 15.47 76.29 27.77
N HIS A 183 15.97 75.67 26.70
CA HIS A 183 15.17 75.12 25.62
C HIS A 183 15.36 73.60 25.59
N ILE A 184 14.38 72.87 26.13
CA ILE A 184 14.40 71.41 26.16
C ILE A 184 13.95 70.87 24.80
N ILE A 185 14.71 69.92 24.26
CA ILE A 185 14.40 69.17 23.05
C ILE A 185 14.17 67.70 23.40
N ILE A 186 13.01 67.18 23.00
CA ILE A 186 12.68 65.75 23.06
C ILE A 186 12.15 65.36 21.68
N GLY A 187 12.96 64.62 20.92
CA GLY A 187 12.63 64.13 19.59
C GLY A 187 11.60 63.00 19.64
N ILE A 188 10.56 63.12 18.83
CA ILE A 188 9.51 62.09 18.69
C ILE A 188 10.00 60.85 17.93
N GLU A 189 10.98 61.01 17.03
CA GLU A 189 11.57 59.90 16.24
C GLU A 189 12.55 59.05 17.06
N THR A 190 12.91 59.52 18.25
CA THR A 190 13.85 58.89 19.17
C THR A 190 13.18 58.74 20.53
N ALA A 191 11.94 58.25 20.58
CA ALA A 191 11.29 57.94 21.84
C ALA A 191 12.08 56.88 22.63
N ALA A 192 12.08 56.98 23.96
CA ALA A 192 12.69 55.96 24.80
C ALA A 192 11.94 54.63 24.63
N SER A 193 12.67 53.51 24.56
CA SER A 193 12.02 52.20 24.47
C SER A 193 11.57 51.75 25.86
N PHE A 194 10.38 51.16 25.96
CA PHE A 194 10.02 50.31 27.09
C PHE A 194 10.06 48.83 26.69
N GLU A 195 10.13 47.92 27.66
CA GLU A 195 10.21 46.49 27.38
C GLU A 195 8.97 46.03 26.60
N GLY A 196 9.15 45.76 25.30
CA GLY A 196 8.16 45.06 24.49
C GLY A 196 8.35 43.55 24.65
N TYR A 197 7.38 42.86 25.23
CA TYR A 197 7.37 41.39 25.21
C TYR A 197 7.22 40.89 23.78
N TYR A 198 7.91 39.80 23.44
CA TYR A 198 7.53 38.96 22.29
C TYR A 198 6.15 38.38 22.57
N LEU A 199 5.26 38.33 21.57
CA LEU A 199 4.03 37.56 21.67
C LEU A 199 4.23 36.23 20.97
N ASN A 200 4.23 35.12 21.70
CA ASN A 200 4.34 33.78 21.14
C ASN A 200 3.06 33.01 21.46
N ALA A 201 2.33 32.60 20.42
CA ALA A 201 1.10 31.82 20.55
C ALA A 201 1.06 30.70 19.52
N ILE A 202 0.23 29.67 19.76
CA ILE A 202 -0.01 28.57 18.83
C ILE A 202 -1.44 28.67 18.30
N LYS A 203 -1.60 28.60 16.98
CA LYS A 203 -2.89 28.56 16.28
C LYS A 203 -3.11 27.17 15.67
N THR A 204 -4.05 26.41 16.23
CA THR A 204 -4.38 25.04 15.79
C THR A 204 -5.51 24.97 14.77
N GLY A 205 -6.42 25.95 14.72
CA GLY A 205 -7.51 25.96 13.73
C GLY A 205 -8.34 27.24 13.66
N ALA A 206 -9.21 27.26 12.64
CA ALA A 206 -10.37 28.11 12.35
C ALA A 206 -10.26 29.66 12.33
N VAL A 207 -11.27 30.20 11.64
CA VAL A 207 -11.73 31.60 11.61
C VAL A 207 -12.25 31.99 12.99
N ASP A 208 -12.13 33.28 13.34
CA ASP A 208 -12.41 33.87 14.68
C ASP A 208 -11.37 33.54 15.77
N TRP A 209 -10.11 33.37 15.38
CA TRP A 209 -8.98 33.28 16.30
C TRP A 209 -8.27 34.64 16.44
N SER A 210 -7.95 35.04 17.66
CA SER A 210 -7.01 36.12 17.97
C SER A 210 -6.46 35.99 19.39
N VAL A 211 -5.37 36.69 19.67
CA VAL A 211 -4.77 36.82 20.99
C VAL A 211 -4.50 38.28 21.31
N ASN A 212 -4.47 38.60 22.60
CA ASN A 212 -4.16 39.94 23.08
C ASN A 212 -2.75 39.96 23.66
N LEU A 213 -2.04 41.08 23.45
CA LEU A 213 -0.79 41.37 24.14
C LEU A 213 -1.08 42.36 25.28
N LYS A 214 -0.55 42.10 26.46
CA LYS A 214 -0.59 43.02 27.60
C LYS A 214 0.84 43.29 28.07
N VAL A 215 1.20 44.57 28.16
CA VAL A 215 2.52 45.03 28.60
C VAL A 215 2.34 46.06 29.72
N ASP A 216 3.13 45.96 30.78
CA ASP A 216 3.14 46.99 31.83
C ASP A 216 3.74 48.29 31.26
N THR A 217 3.07 49.41 31.52
CA THR A 217 3.57 50.72 31.08
C THR A 217 4.68 51.25 31.99
N PRO A 218 5.59 52.10 31.48
CA PRO A 218 6.63 52.74 32.31
C PRO A 218 6.06 53.52 33.49
N GLU A 219 6.80 53.53 34.59
CA GLU A 219 6.45 54.32 35.77
C GLU A 219 6.99 55.75 35.68
N ILE A 220 6.09 56.74 35.79
CA ILE A 220 6.44 58.16 35.66
C ILE A 220 5.85 58.96 36.83
N TYR A 221 6.62 59.88 37.40
CA TYR A 221 6.19 60.74 38.49
C TYR A 221 6.45 62.23 38.19
N GLU A 222 5.42 63.06 38.34
CA GLU A 222 5.48 64.54 38.32
C GLU A 222 5.13 65.06 39.72
N GLU A 223 6.04 65.82 40.36
CA GLU A 223 5.80 66.39 41.71
C GLU A 223 5.31 65.31 42.71
N ASP A 224 5.93 64.13 42.65
CA ASP A 224 5.59 62.92 43.44
C ASP A 224 4.25 62.22 43.09
N ASN A 225 3.53 62.69 42.07
CA ASN A 225 2.28 62.08 41.59
C ASN A 225 2.52 61.18 40.38
N ARG A 226 1.92 59.98 40.38
CA ARG A 226 1.98 59.05 39.24
C ARG A 226 1.27 59.65 38.03
N VAL A 227 2.01 59.80 36.93
CA VAL A 227 1.50 60.30 35.66
C VAL A 227 0.80 59.18 34.89
N LYS A 228 -0.38 59.48 34.34
CA LYS A 228 -1.10 58.60 33.42
C LYS A 228 -0.78 58.96 31.97
N PHE A 229 -0.65 57.93 31.13
CA PHE A 229 -0.50 58.11 29.69
C PHE A 229 -1.78 58.64 29.04
N SER A 230 -1.61 59.38 27.95
CA SER A 230 -2.71 59.96 27.20
C SER A 230 -3.55 58.87 26.54
N LYS A 231 -4.89 59.01 26.60
CA LYS A 231 -5.83 58.21 25.81
C LYS A 231 -6.09 58.82 24.42
N ASP A 232 -5.41 59.91 24.07
CA ASP A 232 -5.51 60.54 22.76
C ASP A 232 -4.85 59.68 21.66
N PRO A 233 -5.58 59.26 20.61
CA PRO A 233 -5.04 58.43 19.53
C PRO A 233 -3.88 59.06 18.74
N TYR A 234 -3.69 60.37 18.80
CA TYR A 234 -2.52 60.99 18.14
C TYR A 234 -1.23 60.84 18.97
N SER A 235 -1.37 60.71 20.28
CA SER A 235 -0.26 60.64 21.23
C SER A 235 0.09 59.18 21.58
N THR A 236 -0.95 58.35 21.74
CA THR A 236 -0.83 56.95 22.13
C THR A 236 -1.53 56.07 21.09
N GLN A 237 -0.76 55.29 20.33
CA GLN A 237 -1.28 54.54 19.18
C GLN A 237 -0.41 53.35 18.81
N ILE A 238 -0.97 52.49 17.97
CA ILE A 238 -0.23 51.45 17.26
C ILE A 238 0.11 51.97 15.86
N ILE A 239 1.37 51.84 15.49
CA ILE A 239 1.89 52.17 14.18
C ILE A 239 2.16 50.85 13.46
N LEU A 240 1.37 50.58 12.42
CA LEU A 240 1.53 49.37 11.60
C LEU A 240 2.62 49.59 10.55
N GLU A 241 3.62 48.71 10.52
CA GLU A 241 4.56 48.65 9.39
C GLU A 241 3.86 48.07 8.16
N GLY A 242 4.27 48.49 6.95
CA GLY A 242 3.64 48.09 5.69
C GLY A 242 3.69 46.58 5.36
N THR A 243 4.48 45.78 6.08
CA THR A 243 4.58 44.31 5.93
C THR A 243 3.70 43.53 6.92
N THR A 244 3.02 44.25 7.82
CA THR A 244 2.16 43.68 8.85
C THR A 244 0.79 43.33 8.28
N VAL A 245 0.33 42.10 8.54
CA VAL A 245 -0.98 41.61 8.06
C VAL A 245 -2.10 41.72 9.11
N ASN A 246 -1.77 42.19 10.30
CA ASN A 246 -2.71 42.44 11.40
C ASN A 246 -3.44 43.79 11.21
N ASN A 247 -4.25 43.93 10.17
CA ASN A 247 -4.88 45.22 9.82
C ASN A 247 -6.00 45.66 10.78
N ASP A 248 -6.51 44.73 11.60
CA ASP A 248 -7.66 44.93 12.50
C ASP A 248 -7.26 44.90 13.99
N ILE A 249 -5.97 45.01 14.31
CA ILE A 249 -5.54 45.19 15.70
C ILE A 249 -5.96 46.56 16.21
N ALA A 250 -6.26 46.63 17.51
CA ALA A 250 -6.68 47.86 18.16
C ALA A 250 -6.03 48.00 19.54
N LEU A 251 -5.74 49.23 19.93
CA LEU A 251 -5.31 49.52 21.29
C LEU A 251 -6.52 49.58 22.22
N ASN A 252 -6.43 48.92 23.37
CA ASN A 252 -7.42 49.00 24.43
C ASN A 252 -7.14 50.20 25.34
N TYR A 253 -7.75 51.34 25.02
CA TYR A 253 -7.55 52.58 25.77
C TYR A 253 -8.08 52.53 27.23
N GLU A 254 -8.99 51.62 27.55
CA GLU A 254 -9.47 51.46 28.93
C GLU A 254 -8.46 50.71 29.81
N ALA A 255 -7.66 49.82 29.22
CA ALA A 255 -6.59 49.12 29.95
C ALA A 255 -5.50 50.08 30.46
N LEU A 256 -5.28 51.20 29.77
CA LEU A 256 -4.31 52.23 30.16
C LEU A 256 -4.59 52.83 31.55
N ASP A 257 -5.84 52.81 32.03
CA ASP A 257 -6.16 53.30 33.38
C ASP A 257 -5.58 52.45 34.51
N ASN A 258 -5.21 51.20 34.19
CA ASN A 258 -4.59 50.25 35.09
C ASN A 258 -3.09 50.08 34.78
N ASP A 259 -2.48 51.05 34.10
CA ASP A 259 -1.06 51.06 33.70
C ASP A 259 -0.69 49.91 32.74
N ILE A 260 -1.64 49.43 31.93
CA ILE A 260 -1.45 48.34 30.95
C ILE A 260 -1.58 48.87 29.52
N PHE A 261 -0.55 48.64 28.70
CA PHE A 261 -0.60 48.78 27.26
C PHE A 261 -1.12 47.47 26.65
N GLU A 262 -2.42 47.41 26.35
CA GLU A 262 -3.06 46.22 25.79
C GLU A 262 -3.42 46.41 24.32
N ILE A 263 -2.99 45.46 23.50
CA ILE A 263 -3.31 45.37 22.08
C ILE A 263 -4.20 44.16 21.87
N ASP A 264 -5.39 44.42 21.36
CA ASP A 264 -6.41 43.43 21.07
C ASP A 264 -6.29 42.93 19.63
N ASN A 265 -6.79 41.71 19.41
CA ASN A 265 -7.09 41.15 18.10
C ASN A 265 -5.87 40.84 17.20
N ILE A 266 -4.75 40.36 17.78
CA ILE A 266 -3.57 39.92 17.02
C ILE A 266 -3.84 38.53 16.45
N LYS A 267 -3.72 38.37 15.12
CA LYS A 267 -4.12 37.15 14.39
C LYS A 267 -2.98 36.44 13.69
N HIS A 268 -1.93 37.16 13.34
CA HIS A 268 -0.86 36.68 12.47
C HIS A 268 0.51 37.15 12.96
N SER A 269 1.57 36.45 12.55
CA SER A 269 2.93 36.90 12.84
C SER A 269 3.26 38.21 12.14
N GLY A 270 3.92 39.12 12.85
CA GLY A 270 4.28 40.44 12.33
C GLY A 270 4.92 41.35 13.37
N LYS A 271 5.62 42.38 12.88
CA LYS A 271 6.15 43.47 13.68
C LYS A 271 5.02 44.45 13.99
N VAL A 272 4.95 44.91 15.23
CA VAL A 272 3.99 45.93 15.65
C VAL A 272 4.74 46.97 16.47
N THR A 273 4.60 48.23 16.07
CA THR A 273 5.18 49.36 16.78
C THR A 273 4.10 50.06 17.60
N GLY A 274 4.38 50.34 18.86
CA GLY A 274 3.50 51.08 19.75
C GLY A 274 4.14 52.39 20.19
N SER A 275 3.33 53.42 20.37
CA SER A 275 3.73 54.69 20.98
C SER A 275 2.83 54.97 22.19
N LEU A 276 3.44 55.39 23.29
CA LEU A 276 2.82 55.85 24.53
C LEU A 276 3.16 57.32 24.74
N GLY A 277 2.19 58.21 24.63
CA GLY A 277 2.39 59.64 24.79
C GLY A 277 1.93 60.17 26.14
N VAL A 278 2.68 61.10 26.72
CA VAL A 278 2.27 61.86 27.90
C VAL A 278 1.51 63.12 27.46
N SER A 279 0.37 63.42 28.08
CA SER A 279 -0.42 64.61 27.71
C SER A 279 0.29 65.92 28.08
N LEU A 280 -0.10 67.03 27.45
CA LEU A 280 0.45 68.36 27.78
C LEU A 280 0.17 68.82 29.23
N GLU A 281 -0.84 68.24 29.90
CA GLU A 281 -1.15 68.54 31.30
C GLU A 281 -0.03 68.08 32.24
N ASN A 282 0.52 66.90 31.95
CA ASN A 282 1.62 66.25 32.66
C ASN A 282 2.91 66.37 31.83
N ALA A 283 3.11 67.47 31.10
CA ALA A 283 4.35 67.70 30.36
C ALA A 283 5.45 68.22 31.29
N ILE A 284 6.70 68.09 30.87
CA ILE A 284 7.83 68.70 31.56
C ILE A 284 7.72 70.21 31.39
N LYS A 285 7.44 70.91 32.51
CA LYS A 285 7.27 72.37 32.56
C LYS A 285 8.61 73.02 32.83
N PHE A 286 8.98 74.01 32.04
CA PHE A 286 10.22 74.79 32.18
C PHE A 286 9.97 76.26 31.84
N PHE A 287 11.00 77.11 31.94
CA PHE A 287 10.90 78.48 31.48
C PHE A 287 11.94 78.78 30.40
N LYS A 288 11.58 79.60 29.42
CA LYS A 288 12.47 80.03 28.34
C LYS A 288 12.40 81.54 28.12
N TYR A 289 13.52 82.13 27.77
CA TYR A 289 13.61 83.49 27.28
C TYR A 289 13.09 83.57 25.83
N ILE A 290 12.25 84.55 25.55
CA ILE A 290 11.80 84.87 24.19
C ILE A 290 12.05 86.36 23.93
N ASP A 291 12.71 86.67 22.81
CA ASP A 291 12.83 88.03 22.29
C ASP A 291 11.89 88.25 21.11
N TYR A 292 11.12 89.34 21.16
CA TYR A 292 10.19 89.77 20.09
C TYR A 292 10.71 91.01 19.32
N GLY A 293 12.00 91.33 19.40
CA GLY A 293 12.62 92.45 18.69
C GLY A 293 12.39 93.80 19.36
N GLY A 294 12.42 93.82 20.70
CA GLY A 294 12.21 95.03 21.52
C GLY A 294 12.51 94.85 23.01
N GLY A 295 13.27 93.82 23.37
CA GLY A 295 13.48 93.34 24.74
C GLY A 295 12.71 92.04 24.99
N GLY A 296 13.35 91.06 25.62
CA GLY A 296 12.75 89.77 25.90
C GLY A 296 12.31 89.59 27.35
N PHE A 297 11.59 88.49 27.58
CA PHE A 297 11.12 88.10 28.90
C PHE A 297 11.03 86.58 29.01
N THR A 298 11.11 86.11 30.25
CA THR A 298 11.02 84.69 30.59
C THR A 298 9.54 84.25 30.62
N VAL A 299 9.20 83.24 29.83
CA VAL A 299 7.86 82.63 29.80
C VAL A 299 7.90 81.17 30.20
N ARG A 300 6.79 80.69 30.77
CA ARG A 300 6.59 79.26 31.01
C ARG A 300 6.34 78.55 29.67
N ASP A 301 7.02 77.45 29.46
CA ASP A 301 6.82 76.52 28.35
C ASP A 301 6.66 75.09 28.88
N ALA A 302 6.20 74.18 28.03
CA ALA A 302 6.05 72.77 28.38
C ALA A 302 6.34 71.88 27.18
N ILE A 303 6.99 70.74 27.43
CA ILE A 303 7.28 69.74 26.41
C ILE A 303 6.71 68.37 26.82
N SER A 304 5.84 67.85 25.96
CA SER A 304 5.35 66.47 26.06
C SER A 304 6.44 65.51 25.56
N TYR A 305 6.39 64.28 26.05
CA TYR A 305 7.30 63.22 25.69
C TYR A 305 6.56 61.88 25.67
N GLY A 306 7.24 60.83 25.25
CA GLY A 306 6.63 59.52 25.16
C GLY A 306 7.65 58.40 25.07
N TYR A 307 7.11 57.19 25.01
CA TYR A 307 7.85 55.96 24.89
C TYR A 307 7.41 55.19 23.66
N GLY A 308 8.35 54.55 22.99
CA GLY A 308 8.10 53.61 21.91
C GLY A 308 8.24 52.17 22.38
N THR A 309 7.55 51.25 21.73
CA THR A 309 7.87 49.82 21.80
C THR A 309 7.79 49.22 20.43
N ASN A 310 8.66 48.25 20.16
CA ASN A 310 8.57 47.39 18.98
C ASN A 310 8.51 45.96 19.50
N PHE A 311 7.48 45.22 19.10
CA PHE A 311 7.43 43.80 19.41
C PHE A 311 7.13 42.98 18.17
N MET A 312 7.66 41.77 18.17
CA MET A 312 7.34 40.75 17.19
C MET A 312 6.26 39.85 17.76
N SER A 313 5.16 39.71 17.02
CA SER A 313 4.21 38.62 17.22
C SER A 313 4.62 37.42 16.38
N ARG A 314 4.70 36.25 17.02
CA ARG A 314 4.99 34.94 16.44
C ARG A 314 3.79 34.05 16.69
N ILE A 315 2.96 33.90 15.66
CA ILE A 315 1.80 33.02 15.67
C ILE A 315 2.17 31.72 14.97
N TYR A 316 2.48 30.71 15.78
CA TYR A 316 2.98 29.43 15.33
C TYR A 316 1.84 28.49 14.95
N MET A 317 2.01 27.82 13.81
CA MET A 317 1.11 26.82 13.27
C MET A 317 1.79 25.45 13.40
N PRO A 318 1.12 24.44 13.98
CA PRO A 318 1.70 23.12 14.10
C PRO A 318 1.71 22.39 12.76
N VAL A 319 2.77 21.61 12.52
CA VAL A 319 2.91 20.68 11.39
C VAL A 319 2.98 19.28 11.97
N VAL A 320 1.98 18.46 11.66
CA VAL A 320 1.82 17.11 12.18
C VAL A 320 1.82 16.13 11.02
N ALA A 321 2.51 15.01 11.18
CA ALA A 321 2.51 13.94 10.20
C ALA A 321 1.98 12.63 10.79
N ASN A 322 1.09 11.98 10.04
CA ASN A 322 0.54 10.67 10.32
C ASN A 322 0.63 9.77 9.10
N LYS A 323 0.40 8.49 9.31
CA LYS A 323 0.26 7.51 8.23
C LYS A 323 -0.99 6.67 8.41
N THR A 324 -1.49 6.14 7.31
CA THR A 324 -2.47 5.06 7.29
C THR A 324 -1.94 3.94 6.40
N PHE A 325 -2.33 2.72 6.73
CA PHE A 325 -1.90 1.53 6.02
C PHE A 325 -3.11 0.63 5.81
N LYS A 326 -3.30 0.18 4.56
CA LYS A 326 -4.37 -0.73 4.18
C LYS A 326 -3.79 -1.91 3.41
N THR A 327 -4.27 -3.12 3.71
CA THR A 327 -4.00 -4.30 2.87
C THR A 327 -5.22 -4.61 2.03
N ASN A 328 -5.05 -4.69 0.72
CA ASN A 328 -6.07 -5.21 -0.20
C ASN A 328 -5.78 -6.67 -0.48
N VAL A 329 -6.75 -7.55 -0.26
CA VAL A 329 -6.61 -8.97 -0.61
C VAL A 329 -7.47 -9.27 -1.82
N LYS A 330 -6.84 -9.65 -2.92
CA LYS A 330 -7.48 -10.12 -4.14
C LYS A 330 -7.39 -11.63 -4.20
N VAL A 331 -8.50 -12.29 -4.48
CA VAL A 331 -8.56 -13.74 -4.63
C VAL A 331 -8.97 -14.05 -6.07
N THR A 332 -8.22 -14.94 -6.72
CA THR A 332 -8.52 -15.42 -8.07
C THR A 332 -8.74 -16.93 -8.04
N LYS A 333 -9.88 -17.38 -8.55
CA LYS A 333 -10.26 -18.80 -8.62
C LYS A 333 -10.14 -19.35 -10.04
N SER A 334 -9.48 -20.49 -10.19
CA SER A 334 -9.27 -21.18 -11.48
C SER A 334 -9.88 -22.59 -11.50
N ALA A 335 -10.21 -23.08 -12.69
CA ALA A 335 -10.87 -24.38 -12.90
C ALA A 335 -9.90 -25.59 -12.87
N THR A 336 -8.60 -25.35 -12.78
CA THR A 336 -7.57 -26.39 -12.74
C THR A 336 -6.70 -26.19 -11.50
N SER A 337 -6.19 -27.29 -10.95
CA SER A 337 -5.39 -27.29 -9.72
C SER A 337 -4.06 -26.54 -9.82
N ASP A 338 -3.53 -26.37 -11.03
CA ASP A 338 -2.33 -25.58 -11.32
C ASP A 338 -2.63 -24.09 -11.58
N ASN A 339 -3.89 -23.67 -11.39
CA ASN A 339 -4.43 -22.34 -11.62
C ASN A 339 -4.33 -21.81 -13.06
N SER A 340 -3.92 -22.65 -14.03
CA SER A 340 -3.75 -22.27 -15.45
C SER A 340 -5.05 -22.22 -16.25
N GLY A 341 -6.08 -22.90 -15.74
CA GLY A 341 -7.39 -23.01 -16.35
C GLY A 341 -8.21 -21.72 -16.27
N LYS A 342 -9.35 -21.77 -16.93
CA LYS A 342 -10.36 -20.73 -16.97
C LYS A 342 -10.78 -20.34 -15.56
N LYS A 343 -11.16 -19.06 -15.42
CA LYS A 343 -11.63 -18.49 -14.17
C LYS A 343 -13.02 -19.01 -13.80
N VAL A 344 -13.22 -19.30 -12.52
CA VAL A 344 -14.43 -19.93 -11.99
C VAL A 344 -15.33 -18.88 -11.34
N VAL A 345 -16.53 -18.73 -11.88
CA VAL A 345 -17.53 -17.72 -11.47
C VAL A 345 -18.53 -18.32 -10.49
N GLY A 346 -18.89 -17.57 -9.45
CA GLY A 346 -19.97 -17.92 -8.51
C GLY A 346 -19.56 -18.74 -7.29
N ALA A 347 -18.27 -18.98 -7.08
CA ALA A 347 -17.75 -19.70 -5.92
C ALA A 347 -17.88 -18.83 -4.66
N LYS A 348 -18.34 -19.40 -3.55
CA LYS A 348 -18.68 -18.62 -2.33
C LYS A 348 -17.79 -18.94 -1.15
N TYR A 349 -17.32 -17.87 -0.51
CA TYR A 349 -16.36 -17.90 0.58
C TYR A 349 -16.87 -17.15 1.81
N HIS A 350 -16.48 -17.65 2.98
CA HIS A 350 -16.47 -16.90 4.23
C HIS A 350 -15.02 -16.62 4.65
N LEU A 351 -14.83 -15.49 5.33
CA LEU A 351 -13.56 -15.06 5.88
C LEU A 351 -13.55 -15.28 7.40
N TYR A 352 -12.50 -15.92 7.89
CA TYR A 352 -12.31 -16.23 9.30
C TYR A 352 -11.02 -15.61 9.83
N TYR A 353 -11.04 -15.24 11.10
CA TYR A 353 -9.84 -14.91 11.85
C TYR A 353 -9.20 -16.21 12.35
N ASN A 354 -7.91 -16.41 12.07
CA ASN A 354 -7.16 -17.56 12.56
C ASN A 354 -6.52 -17.20 13.90
N ASP A 355 -6.97 -17.81 14.99
CA ASP A 355 -6.39 -17.59 16.32
C ASP A 355 -5.14 -18.44 16.61
N GLY A 356 -4.79 -19.34 15.69
CA GLY A 356 -3.61 -20.20 15.75
C GLY A 356 -3.85 -21.56 16.42
N ASP A 357 -5.09 -21.93 16.77
CA ASP A 357 -5.43 -23.29 17.15
C ASP A 357 -5.51 -24.21 15.90
N GLN A 358 -5.35 -25.52 16.08
CA GLN A 358 -5.51 -26.50 15.00
C GLN A 358 -6.99 -26.90 14.77
N ASP A 359 -7.93 -26.27 15.47
CA ASP A 359 -9.35 -26.58 15.45
C ASP A 359 -10.19 -25.51 14.70
N TYR A 360 -10.07 -25.51 13.37
CA TYR A 360 -10.74 -24.57 12.46
C TYR A 360 -12.28 -24.64 12.44
N GLU A 361 -12.92 -25.53 13.22
CA GLU A 361 -14.37 -25.58 13.32
C GLU A 361 -14.93 -24.53 14.30
N ASN A 362 -14.10 -24.01 15.20
CA ASN A 362 -14.51 -23.06 16.24
C ASN A 362 -14.05 -21.61 15.99
N ASP A 363 -13.34 -21.36 14.89
CA ASP A 363 -12.81 -20.04 14.53
C ASP A 363 -13.93 -19.03 14.21
N GLU A 364 -13.71 -17.78 14.61
CA GLU A 364 -14.68 -16.70 14.47
C GLU A 364 -14.71 -16.12 13.05
N LEU A 365 -15.92 -15.96 12.51
CA LEU A 365 -16.16 -15.22 11.27
C LEU A 365 -15.74 -13.76 11.44
N VAL A 366 -14.99 -13.22 10.49
CA VAL A 366 -14.65 -11.78 10.48
C VAL A 366 -15.92 -10.93 10.32
N SER A 367 -16.84 -11.38 9.46
CA SER A 367 -18.16 -10.80 9.27
C SER A 367 -19.12 -11.79 8.61
N ASP A 368 -20.43 -11.51 8.64
CA ASP A 368 -21.47 -12.29 7.93
C ASP A 368 -21.42 -12.12 6.40
N LYS A 369 -20.37 -11.49 5.88
CA LYS A 369 -20.23 -11.20 4.45
C LYS A 369 -19.85 -12.46 3.68
N ILE A 370 -20.56 -12.68 2.57
CA ILE A 370 -20.25 -13.72 1.59
C ILE A 370 -19.50 -13.09 0.44
N TYR A 371 -18.29 -13.59 0.16
CA TYR A 371 -17.55 -13.21 -1.03
C TYR A 371 -17.87 -14.20 -2.14
N ILE A 372 -18.16 -13.67 -3.33
CA ILE A 372 -18.57 -14.47 -4.49
C ILE A 372 -17.62 -14.10 -5.63
N THR A 373 -17.03 -15.10 -6.28
CA THR A 373 -16.20 -14.85 -7.46
C THR A 373 -17.04 -14.28 -8.60
N ASP A 374 -16.59 -13.15 -9.15
CA ASP A 374 -17.29 -12.39 -10.19
C ASP A 374 -17.11 -12.99 -11.59
N GLU A 375 -17.49 -12.26 -12.65
CA GLU A 375 -17.35 -12.70 -14.05
C GLU A 375 -15.90 -12.97 -14.48
N ASN A 376 -14.91 -12.46 -13.75
CA ASN A 376 -13.48 -12.72 -13.96
C ASN A 376 -12.97 -13.85 -13.05
N GLY A 377 -13.83 -14.49 -12.26
CA GLY A 377 -13.49 -15.45 -11.22
C GLY A 377 -12.67 -14.83 -10.08
N GLU A 378 -12.89 -13.55 -9.79
CA GLU A 378 -12.15 -12.79 -8.80
C GLU A 378 -13.09 -12.23 -7.72
N PHE A 379 -12.55 -11.98 -6.52
CA PHE A 379 -13.18 -11.09 -5.55
C PHE A 379 -12.12 -10.36 -4.73
N TYR A 380 -12.54 -9.26 -4.08
CA TYR A 380 -11.71 -8.47 -3.18
C TYR A 380 -12.24 -8.55 -1.76
N VAL A 381 -11.34 -8.69 -0.80
CA VAL A 381 -11.65 -8.48 0.62
C VAL A 381 -11.50 -6.99 0.89
N ASP A 382 -12.62 -6.33 1.11
CA ASP A 382 -12.76 -4.90 1.38
C ASP A 382 -13.00 -4.58 2.87
N ASP A 383 -13.02 -5.61 3.73
CA ASP A 383 -13.07 -5.48 5.18
C ASP A 383 -11.78 -4.82 5.70
N ASN A 384 -11.92 -3.98 6.72
CA ASN A 384 -10.79 -3.32 7.36
C ASN A 384 -10.08 -4.30 8.32
N LEU A 385 -9.23 -5.16 7.76
CA LEU A 385 -8.55 -6.21 8.50
C LEU A 385 -7.46 -5.63 9.42
N GLY A 386 -7.52 -5.99 10.70
CA GLY A 386 -6.44 -5.72 11.65
C GLY A 386 -5.23 -6.64 11.43
N VAL A 387 -4.13 -6.36 12.13
CA VAL A 387 -2.95 -7.25 12.15
C VAL A 387 -3.35 -8.61 12.71
N GLY A 388 -3.02 -9.69 12.01
CA GLY A 388 -3.42 -11.04 12.38
C GLY A 388 -3.28 -12.06 11.25
N GLU A 389 -3.65 -13.29 11.55
CA GLU A 389 -3.74 -14.38 10.57
C GLU A 389 -5.20 -14.63 10.22
N TYR A 390 -5.46 -14.94 8.96
CA TYR A 390 -6.81 -15.10 8.42
C TYR A 390 -6.83 -16.25 7.43
N TYR A 391 -8.03 -16.79 7.18
CA TYR A 391 -8.23 -17.69 6.06
C TYR A 391 -9.59 -17.55 5.41
N LEU A 392 -9.64 -17.90 4.14
CA LEU A 392 -10.86 -18.01 3.36
C LEU A 392 -11.25 -19.49 3.26
N LYS A 393 -12.50 -19.81 3.62
CA LYS A 393 -13.06 -21.15 3.48
C LYS A 393 -14.18 -21.12 2.45
N GLU A 394 -14.04 -21.91 1.41
CA GLU A 394 -15.09 -22.14 0.44
C GLU A 394 -16.18 -23.00 1.09
N PHE A 395 -17.44 -22.60 0.91
CA PHE A 395 -18.58 -23.37 1.43
C PHE A 395 -19.58 -23.76 0.34
N GLU A 396 -19.45 -23.20 -0.86
CA GLU A 396 -20.28 -23.54 -2.01
C GLU A 396 -19.47 -23.35 -3.29
N ALA A 397 -19.18 -24.46 -3.99
CA ALA A 397 -18.61 -24.43 -5.32
C ALA A 397 -19.70 -24.27 -6.40
N PRO A 398 -19.39 -23.67 -7.55
CA PRO A 398 -20.32 -23.58 -8.66
C PRO A 398 -20.70 -24.94 -9.24
N GLU A 399 -21.81 -24.99 -9.98
CA GLU A 399 -22.30 -26.22 -10.60
C GLU A 399 -21.24 -26.89 -11.50
N GLY A 400 -21.03 -28.20 -11.30
CA GLY A 400 -20.09 -29.00 -12.08
C GLY A 400 -18.64 -28.93 -11.64
N PHE A 401 -18.35 -28.30 -10.50
CA PHE A 401 -17.02 -28.20 -9.88
C PHE A 401 -16.98 -28.87 -8.50
N LEU A 402 -15.78 -29.32 -8.09
CA LEU A 402 -15.55 -29.81 -6.73
C LEU A 402 -15.23 -28.64 -5.81
N ILE A 403 -15.84 -28.62 -4.62
CA ILE A 403 -15.51 -27.67 -3.55
C ILE A 403 -14.06 -27.84 -3.10
N ASN A 404 -13.33 -26.73 -2.96
CA ASN A 404 -12.03 -26.76 -2.31
C ASN A 404 -12.22 -26.86 -0.78
N GLU A 405 -12.02 -28.05 -0.25
CA GLU A 405 -12.08 -28.31 1.19
C GLU A 405 -10.91 -27.68 1.98
N ASN A 406 -9.83 -27.26 1.30
CA ASN A 406 -8.66 -26.68 1.95
C ASN A 406 -8.79 -25.15 2.09
N PRO A 407 -8.73 -24.60 3.32
CA PRO A 407 -8.72 -23.15 3.53
C PRO A 407 -7.51 -22.45 2.90
N ILE A 408 -7.70 -21.19 2.50
CA ILE A 408 -6.67 -20.34 1.91
C ILE A 408 -6.17 -19.38 2.98
N PHE A 409 -5.00 -19.65 3.55
CA PHE A 409 -4.42 -18.84 4.61
C PHE A 409 -3.66 -17.63 4.08
N PHE A 410 -3.77 -16.51 4.80
CA PHE A 410 -2.97 -15.31 4.59
C PHE A 410 -2.80 -14.54 5.90
N ASN A 411 -1.79 -13.68 5.98
CA ASN A 411 -1.57 -12.84 7.15
C ASN A 411 -1.61 -11.34 6.80
N ILE A 412 -1.95 -10.52 7.78
CA ILE A 412 -1.86 -9.06 7.72
C ILE A 412 -0.81 -8.64 8.75
N THR A 413 0.30 -8.08 8.28
CA THR A 413 1.43 -7.67 9.13
C THR A 413 1.36 -6.17 9.44
N ALA A 414 1.87 -5.80 10.61
CA ALA A 414 1.97 -4.39 10.99
C ALA A 414 2.97 -3.67 10.08
N ASP A 415 2.52 -2.61 9.41
CA ASP A 415 3.40 -1.73 8.67
C ASP A 415 4.29 -0.93 9.65
N LYS A 416 5.60 -1.12 9.54
CA LYS A 416 6.62 -0.46 10.38
C LYS A 416 7.18 0.81 9.76
N THR A 417 6.70 1.22 8.58
CA THR A 417 7.06 2.49 7.95
C THR A 417 6.79 3.66 8.89
N THR A 418 7.62 4.69 8.87
CA THR A 418 7.41 5.88 9.72
C THR A 418 7.38 7.14 8.87
N ILE A 419 6.62 8.12 9.33
CA ILE A 419 6.64 9.49 8.81
C ILE A 419 6.96 10.42 9.97
N SER A 420 7.81 11.42 9.72
CA SER A 420 8.21 12.39 10.73
C SER A 420 8.43 13.75 10.11
N VAL A 421 8.31 14.79 10.94
CA VAL A 421 8.62 16.17 10.57
C VAL A 421 9.72 16.67 11.50
N THR A 422 10.73 17.31 10.92
CA THR A 422 11.83 17.94 11.64
C THR A 422 12.07 19.36 11.09
N GLY A 423 13.13 20.04 11.54
CA GLY A 423 13.33 21.46 11.24
C GLY A 423 12.35 22.34 12.02
N GLY A 424 11.89 23.41 11.37
CA GLY A 424 11.00 24.41 11.97
C GLY A 424 11.52 24.98 13.29
N ASP A 425 10.60 25.51 14.10
CA ASP A 425 10.92 26.02 15.43
C ASP A 425 10.43 25.05 16.53
N LYS A 426 11.15 25.04 17.64
CA LYS A 426 10.87 24.28 18.88
C LYS A 426 11.17 25.15 20.10
N ASP A 427 10.64 24.79 21.27
CA ASP A 427 10.84 25.48 22.55
C ASP A 427 10.39 26.95 22.50
N LEU A 428 9.14 27.17 22.09
CA LEU A 428 8.64 28.48 21.64
C LEU A 428 8.45 29.52 22.75
N ASN A 429 8.64 29.17 24.03
CA ASN A 429 8.37 30.04 25.19
C ASN A 429 6.99 30.73 25.11
N ILE A 430 5.94 29.94 24.84
CA ILE A 430 4.56 30.43 24.68
C ILE A 430 4.12 31.24 25.89
N ASN A 431 3.66 32.47 25.64
CA ASN A 431 3.20 33.40 26.67
C ASN A 431 1.81 33.99 26.40
N ALA A 432 1.18 33.60 25.28
CA ALA A 432 -0.19 33.94 24.95
C ALA A 432 -1.01 32.68 24.62
N GLY A 433 -2.23 32.63 25.17
CA GLY A 433 -3.14 31.47 25.06
C GLY A 433 -2.92 30.40 26.13
N ASP A 434 -3.87 29.46 26.23
CA ASP A 434 -3.86 28.34 27.18
C ASP A 434 -3.29 27.02 26.58
N ILE A 435 -2.67 27.11 25.40
CA ILE A 435 -2.18 25.96 24.63
C ILE A 435 -0.73 25.65 25.05
N LYS A 436 -0.43 24.36 25.19
CA LYS A 436 0.94 23.88 25.46
C LYS A 436 1.57 23.33 24.20
N GLU A 437 2.89 23.43 24.15
CA GLU A 437 3.72 22.78 23.14
C GLU A 437 3.59 21.25 23.24
N ASP A 438 3.47 20.60 22.09
CA ASP A 438 3.60 19.16 21.95
C ASP A 438 5.04 18.85 21.54
N PRO A 439 5.81 18.09 22.35
CA PRO A 439 7.22 17.80 22.07
C PRO A 439 7.45 17.03 20.76
N ASN A 440 6.43 16.38 20.20
CA ASN A 440 6.53 15.63 18.95
C ASN A 440 6.03 16.41 17.73
N THR A 441 5.64 17.66 17.90
CA THR A 441 5.16 18.54 16.83
C THR A 441 6.25 19.55 16.45
N VAL A 442 6.33 19.88 15.17
CA VAL A 442 7.15 20.99 14.67
C VAL A 442 6.25 22.19 14.42
N TYR A 443 6.75 23.39 14.70
CA TYR A 443 5.98 24.61 14.56
C TYR A 443 6.57 25.50 13.47
N ILE A 444 5.69 26.16 12.72
CA ILE A 444 6.06 27.11 11.67
C ILE A 444 5.29 28.40 11.79
N ASP A 445 5.93 29.47 11.36
CA ASP A 445 5.33 30.73 10.96
C ASP A 445 6.14 31.29 9.78
N ARG A 446 5.76 32.47 9.30
CA ARG A 446 6.44 33.11 8.16
C ARG A 446 7.91 33.49 8.40
N TYR A 447 8.43 33.45 9.62
CA TYR A 447 9.86 33.66 9.89
C TYR A 447 10.54 32.47 10.60
N SER A 448 9.87 31.31 10.66
CA SER A 448 10.43 30.09 11.23
C SER A 448 11.43 29.47 10.26
N ASN A 449 12.31 28.61 10.79
CA ASN A 449 13.18 27.80 9.94
C ASN A 449 12.37 26.87 9.02
N ASP A 450 13.02 26.37 7.98
CA ASP A 450 12.39 25.41 7.08
C ASP A 450 12.13 24.08 7.79
N VAL A 451 11.00 23.45 7.46
CA VAL A 451 10.68 22.09 7.91
C VAL A 451 11.28 21.09 6.96
N GLU A 452 11.43 19.86 7.43
CA GLU A 452 11.82 18.70 6.62
C GLU A 452 10.93 17.52 6.97
N VAL A 453 10.24 16.98 5.96
CA VAL A 453 9.41 15.78 6.07
C VAL A 453 10.24 14.58 5.64
N SER A 454 10.19 13.49 6.41
CA SER A 454 10.88 12.24 6.07
C SER A 454 9.91 11.07 6.16
N ILE A 455 9.95 10.20 5.15
CA ILE A 455 9.20 8.95 5.10
C ILE A 455 10.21 7.80 5.02
N ASN A 456 10.28 6.99 6.07
CA ASN A 456 11.22 5.87 6.16
C ASN A 456 10.46 4.56 6.02
N VAL A 457 10.55 3.93 4.85
CA VAL A 457 9.93 2.63 4.58
C VAL A 457 10.78 1.51 5.19
N ASP A 458 10.10 0.57 5.85
CA ASP A 458 10.74 -0.61 6.40
C ASP A 458 11.33 -1.50 5.28
N PRO A 459 12.56 -2.04 5.42
CA PRO A 459 13.22 -2.78 4.34
C PRO A 459 12.44 -3.97 3.79
N ASP A 460 11.65 -4.66 4.63
CA ASP A 460 10.86 -5.82 4.19
C ASP A 460 9.74 -5.38 3.24
N TYR A 461 9.16 -4.20 3.50
CA TYR A 461 8.13 -3.59 2.66
C TYR A 461 8.71 -2.87 1.45
N ALA A 462 9.90 -2.26 1.56
CA ALA A 462 10.56 -1.58 0.45
C ALA A 462 10.94 -2.54 -0.69
N ALA A 463 11.16 -3.82 -0.38
CA ALA A 463 11.46 -4.86 -1.37
C ALA A 463 10.20 -5.50 -1.99
N ASP A 464 9.02 -5.30 -1.42
CA ASP A 464 7.77 -5.91 -1.90
C ASP A 464 7.15 -5.06 -3.02
N PRO A 465 7.05 -5.57 -4.26
CA PRO A 465 6.46 -4.82 -5.37
C PRO A 465 4.97 -4.52 -5.19
N ASN A 466 4.30 -5.18 -4.25
CA ASN A 466 2.89 -4.96 -3.95
C ASN A 466 2.66 -3.92 -2.86
N TYR A 467 3.70 -3.45 -2.18
CA TYR A 467 3.64 -2.36 -1.23
C TYR A 467 3.99 -1.05 -1.92
N LYS A 468 3.12 -0.04 -1.81
CA LYS A 468 3.39 1.29 -2.35
C LYS A 468 2.73 2.39 -1.55
N LEU A 469 3.31 3.58 -1.64
CA LEU A 469 2.62 4.83 -1.29
C LEU A 469 1.54 5.09 -2.34
N GLU A 470 0.28 5.18 -1.91
CA GLU A 470 -0.86 5.46 -2.79
C GLU A 470 -0.97 6.97 -3.06
N ASN A 471 -0.99 7.78 -2.00
CA ASN A 471 -1.02 9.23 -2.07
C ASN A 471 -0.57 9.86 -0.73
N ILE A 472 -0.26 11.16 -0.79
CA ILE A 472 -0.20 12.02 0.39
C ILE A 472 -1.48 12.86 0.41
N GLU A 473 -2.16 12.88 1.55
CA GLU A 473 -3.20 13.84 1.86
C GLU A 473 -2.59 14.97 2.72
N LEU A 474 -2.64 16.20 2.23
CA LEU A 474 -2.16 17.39 2.94
C LEU A 474 -3.33 18.31 3.26
N THR A 475 -3.64 18.51 4.53
CA THR A 475 -4.72 19.37 4.99
C THR A 475 -4.17 20.60 5.70
N TYR A 476 -4.67 21.78 5.34
CA TYR A 476 -4.32 23.06 5.96
C TYR A 476 -5.50 24.04 5.91
N PHE A 477 -5.45 25.09 6.73
CA PHE A 477 -6.39 26.20 6.65
C PHE A 477 -5.83 27.28 5.70
N ASP A 478 -6.53 27.58 4.61
CA ASP A 478 -6.12 28.55 3.60
C ASP A 478 -6.53 29.96 4.03
N ARG A 479 -5.56 30.86 4.15
CA ARG A 479 -5.77 32.25 4.58
C ARG A 479 -6.63 33.05 3.61
N GLU A 480 -6.44 32.89 2.30
CA GLU A 480 -7.13 33.73 1.33
C GLU A 480 -8.58 33.28 1.15
N ARG A 481 -8.81 31.96 1.19
CA ARG A 481 -10.15 31.36 1.04
C ARG A 481 -10.92 31.28 2.34
N GLN A 482 -10.25 31.34 3.49
CA GLN A 482 -10.83 31.19 4.82
C GLN A 482 -11.57 29.84 4.99
N GLU A 483 -10.99 28.76 4.48
CA GLU A 483 -11.53 27.40 4.59
C GLU A 483 -10.41 26.36 4.70
N PHE A 484 -10.75 25.15 5.18
CA PHE A 484 -9.83 24.02 5.13
C PHE A 484 -9.71 23.47 3.71
N ILE A 485 -8.48 23.33 3.23
CA ILE A 485 -8.14 22.72 1.95
C ILE A 485 -7.46 21.39 2.21
N THR A 486 -7.92 20.35 1.51
CA THR A 486 -7.29 19.02 1.48
C THR A 486 -6.77 18.75 0.08
N LEU A 487 -5.46 18.57 -0.03
CA LEU A 487 -4.77 18.20 -1.26
C LEU A 487 -4.51 16.70 -1.24
N ASN A 488 -5.10 15.97 -2.18
CA ASN A 488 -4.80 14.56 -2.42
C ASN A 488 -3.79 14.46 -3.56
N VAL A 489 -2.53 14.18 -3.21
CA VAL A 489 -1.38 14.28 -4.11
C VAL A 489 -0.82 12.89 -4.36
N THR A 490 -0.94 12.43 -5.60
CA THR A 490 -0.41 11.13 -6.04
C THR A 490 0.99 11.26 -6.63
N GLY A 491 1.42 12.47 -7.00
CA GLY A 491 2.76 12.75 -7.51
C GLY A 491 3.03 14.24 -7.75
N PRO A 492 4.21 14.60 -8.29
CA PRO A 492 4.64 16.00 -8.43
C PRO A 492 3.77 16.82 -9.39
N ASP A 493 3.10 16.15 -10.33
CA ASP A 493 2.12 16.74 -11.24
C ASP A 493 0.89 15.82 -11.40
N ALA A 494 -0.18 16.35 -12.00
CA ALA A 494 -1.48 15.68 -12.05
C ALA A 494 -1.50 14.33 -12.78
N ASN A 495 -0.49 14.00 -13.59
CA ASN A 495 -0.47 12.80 -14.43
C ASN A 495 0.68 11.84 -14.11
N THR A 496 1.60 12.23 -13.23
CA THR A 496 2.81 11.45 -12.91
C THR A 496 2.79 11.10 -11.43
N PRO A 497 2.66 9.81 -11.05
CA PRO A 497 2.77 9.38 -9.66
C PRO A 497 4.17 9.63 -9.09
N PHE A 498 4.29 9.74 -7.77
CA PHE A 498 5.59 9.75 -7.10
C PHE A 498 6.38 8.48 -7.44
N ALA A 499 7.64 8.65 -7.83
CA ALA A 499 8.57 7.56 -8.09
C ALA A 499 8.99 6.86 -6.80
N SER A 500 9.01 7.57 -5.67
CA SER A 500 9.33 7.01 -4.36
C SER A 500 8.74 7.82 -3.19
N PRO A 501 8.65 7.22 -1.98
CA PRO A 501 8.26 7.94 -0.78
C PRO A 501 9.18 9.13 -0.43
N GLU A 502 10.46 9.07 -0.78
CA GLU A 502 11.40 10.19 -0.60
C GLU A 502 11.06 11.38 -1.50
N GLU A 503 10.63 11.13 -2.74
CA GLU A 503 10.16 12.19 -3.64
C GLU A 503 8.87 12.84 -3.09
N ALA A 504 7.94 12.02 -2.58
CA ALA A 504 6.74 12.53 -1.92
C ALA A 504 7.06 13.40 -0.70
N ALA A 505 7.98 12.94 0.16
CA ALA A 505 8.42 13.68 1.33
C ALA A 505 9.09 15.01 0.95
N LYS A 506 9.91 15.01 -0.10
CA LYS A 506 10.50 16.23 -0.66
C LYS A 506 9.45 17.19 -1.20
N TRP A 507 8.47 16.69 -1.96
CA TRP A 507 7.39 17.52 -2.50
C TRP A 507 6.61 18.22 -1.38
N VAL A 508 6.23 17.49 -0.33
CA VAL A 508 5.51 18.06 0.83
C VAL A 508 6.37 19.09 1.56
N THR A 509 7.66 18.79 1.74
CA THR A 509 8.63 19.70 2.35
C THR A 509 8.71 21.03 1.59
N ASP A 510 8.93 20.97 0.28
CA ASP A 510 9.05 22.15 -0.58
C ASP A 510 7.73 22.93 -0.61
N TRP A 511 6.58 22.24 -0.62
CA TRP A 511 5.26 22.85 -0.59
C TRP A 511 5.04 23.65 0.69
N ILE A 512 5.30 23.07 1.87
CA ILE A 512 5.08 23.75 3.16
C ILE A 512 5.98 24.98 3.27
N ASN A 513 7.27 24.84 2.98
CA ASN A 513 8.23 25.94 3.10
C ASN A 513 7.95 27.08 2.12
N SER A 514 7.44 26.78 0.92
CA SER A 514 7.04 27.81 -0.05
C SER A 514 5.74 28.53 0.34
N ASN A 515 4.85 27.87 1.09
CA ASN A 515 3.51 28.37 1.40
C ASN A 515 3.34 28.92 2.83
N LYS A 516 4.31 28.73 3.74
CA LYS A 516 4.30 29.36 5.08
C LYS A 516 4.57 30.88 5.05
N GLY A 517 5.16 31.38 3.97
CA GLY A 517 5.52 32.79 3.80
C GLY A 517 6.96 33.11 4.19
N ASN A 518 7.32 34.40 4.12
CA ASN A 518 8.65 34.92 4.45
C ASN A 518 8.54 36.31 5.11
N GLU A 519 9.67 36.98 5.39
CA GLU A 519 9.69 38.30 6.06
C GLU A 519 8.88 39.39 5.31
N GLU A 520 8.85 39.35 3.97
CA GLU A 520 8.18 40.36 3.15
C GLU A 520 6.73 39.98 2.88
N ASN A 521 6.49 38.74 2.44
CA ASN A 521 5.21 38.27 1.96
C ASN A 521 4.60 37.21 2.88
N PRO A 522 3.32 37.35 3.25
CA PRO A 522 2.67 36.43 4.15
C PRO A 522 2.19 35.19 3.34
N GLY A 523 2.36 33.97 3.87
CA GLY A 523 2.06 32.72 3.14
C GLY A 523 0.61 32.25 3.27
N ILE A 524 0.12 31.36 2.41
CA ILE A 524 -1.30 30.95 2.42
C ILE A 524 -1.72 30.09 3.62
N ILE A 525 -0.77 29.51 4.36
CA ILE A 525 -1.05 28.66 5.52
C ILE A 525 -1.46 29.54 6.72
N ASP A 526 -2.62 29.28 7.33
CA ASP A 526 -3.14 30.03 8.48
C ASP A 526 -3.79 29.11 9.55
N GLY A 527 -3.13 27.99 9.85
CA GLY A 527 -3.57 27.01 10.84
C GLY A 527 -2.72 25.75 10.80
N GLN A 528 -3.14 24.71 11.54
CA GLN A 528 -2.44 23.43 11.54
C GLN A 528 -2.31 22.84 10.14
N VAL A 529 -1.12 22.34 9.83
CA VAL A 529 -0.84 21.52 8.65
C VAL A 529 -0.80 20.06 9.08
N THR A 530 -1.61 19.22 8.44
CA THR A 530 -1.65 17.78 8.68
C THR A 530 -1.24 17.04 7.42
N ILE A 531 -0.21 16.20 7.53
CA ILE A 531 0.31 15.34 6.47
C ILE A 531 -0.14 13.91 6.78
N ASN A 532 -0.92 13.29 5.91
CA ASN A 532 -1.32 11.90 6.04
C ASN A 532 -0.77 11.11 4.83
N ALA A 533 0.17 10.20 5.07
CA ALA A 533 0.66 9.29 4.05
C ALA A 533 -0.19 8.01 3.99
N HIS A 534 -0.75 7.68 2.83
CA HIS A 534 -1.59 6.50 2.64
C HIS A 534 -0.80 5.41 1.94
N PHE A 535 -0.56 4.30 2.65
CA PHE A 535 0.14 3.14 2.11
C PHE A 535 -0.82 1.99 1.84
N ILE A 536 -0.54 1.27 0.75
CA ILE A 536 -1.33 0.13 0.33
C ILE A 536 -0.44 -1.09 0.09
N HIS A 537 -0.87 -2.24 0.58
CA HIS A 537 -0.24 -3.53 0.32
C HIS A 537 -1.23 -4.45 -0.40
N ASN A 538 -0.94 -4.85 -1.62
CA ASN A 538 -1.81 -5.77 -2.36
C ASN A 538 -1.35 -7.22 -2.14
N LYS A 539 -2.24 -8.08 -1.68
CA LYS A 539 -2.00 -9.53 -1.60
C LYS A 539 -2.87 -10.23 -2.63
N GLU A 540 -2.23 -11.00 -3.51
CA GLU A 540 -2.91 -11.85 -4.47
C GLU A 540 -2.89 -13.30 -3.98
N LEU A 541 -4.08 -13.88 -3.81
CA LEU A 541 -4.28 -15.26 -3.43
C LEU A 541 -4.88 -16.02 -4.61
N GLN A 542 -4.44 -17.25 -4.80
CA GLN A 542 -4.98 -18.13 -5.84
C GLN A 542 -5.57 -19.40 -5.22
N THR A 543 -6.67 -19.85 -5.80
CA THR A 543 -7.38 -21.07 -5.41
C THR A 543 -7.95 -21.72 -6.65
N SER A 544 -8.35 -22.98 -6.54
CA SER A 544 -8.91 -23.72 -7.66
C SER A 544 -10.05 -24.63 -7.27
N ASP A 545 -10.96 -24.83 -8.21
CA ASP A 545 -12.04 -25.80 -8.15
C ASP A 545 -11.90 -26.68 -9.39
N PRO A 546 -11.21 -27.83 -9.31
CA PRO A 546 -11.16 -28.76 -10.42
C PRO A 546 -12.52 -29.42 -10.63
N ARG A 547 -12.82 -29.80 -11.87
CA ARG A 547 -13.97 -30.65 -12.16
C ARG A 547 -13.76 -32.08 -11.65
N PRO A 548 -14.84 -32.78 -11.26
CA PRO A 548 -14.78 -34.20 -10.95
C PRO A 548 -14.38 -34.99 -12.20
N MET A 549 -13.51 -35.96 -12.00
CA MET A 549 -13.02 -36.87 -13.04
C MET A 549 -13.20 -38.32 -12.59
N MET A 550 -13.52 -39.20 -13.53
CA MET A 550 -13.56 -40.64 -13.29
C MET A 550 -12.89 -41.42 -14.42
N ASP A 551 -12.59 -42.68 -14.15
CA ASP A 551 -12.17 -43.63 -15.16
C ASP A 551 -13.40 -44.39 -15.68
N VAL A 552 -13.43 -44.65 -16.99
CA VAL A 552 -14.47 -45.43 -17.65
C VAL A 552 -13.84 -46.68 -18.24
N GLU A 553 -14.47 -47.83 -17.99
CA GLU A 553 -14.02 -49.13 -18.49
C GLU A 553 -15.21 -49.91 -19.08
N PHE A 554 -15.00 -50.53 -20.23
CA PHE A 554 -15.96 -51.42 -20.88
C PHE A 554 -15.24 -52.58 -21.57
N ASP A 555 -15.99 -53.62 -21.91
CA ASP A 555 -15.49 -54.83 -22.54
C ASP A 555 -15.55 -54.75 -24.07
N LYS A 556 -14.53 -55.28 -24.73
CA LYS A 556 -14.47 -55.53 -26.16
C LYS A 556 -14.47 -57.03 -26.39
N ALA A 557 -15.43 -57.49 -27.20
CA ALA A 557 -15.57 -58.90 -27.53
C ALA A 557 -15.74 -59.16 -29.04
N SER A 558 -15.66 -60.43 -29.39
CA SER A 558 -16.08 -61.03 -30.66
C SER A 558 -17.06 -62.18 -30.42
N ARG A 559 -17.73 -62.64 -31.48
CA ARG A 559 -18.53 -63.88 -31.48
C ARG A 559 -17.70 -65.03 -32.06
N ASP A 560 -17.23 -65.91 -31.18
CA ASP A 560 -16.43 -67.08 -31.52
C ASP A 560 -17.25 -68.36 -31.19
N PHE A 561 -17.03 -69.45 -31.91
CA PHE A 561 -17.69 -70.73 -31.66
C PHE A 561 -17.14 -71.41 -30.41
N ASP A 562 -18.04 -72.04 -29.65
CA ASP A 562 -17.66 -73.09 -28.72
C ASP A 562 -17.52 -74.46 -29.40
N GLU A 563 -17.14 -75.48 -28.62
CA GLU A 563 -16.95 -76.84 -29.13
C GLU A 563 -18.22 -77.47 -29.74
N LYS A 564 -19.40 -76.95 -29.41
CA LYS A 564 -20.70 -77.43 -29.93
C LYS A 564 -21.15 -76.66 -31.17
N GLY A 565 -20.45 -75.58 -31.52
CA GLY A 565 -20.75 -74.71 -32.65
C GLY A 565 -21.81 -73.65 -32.35
N ASP A 566 -22.02 -73.33 -31.07
CA ASP A 566 -22.77 -72.16 -30.64
C ASP A 566 -21.83 -70.95 -30.50
N LEU A 567 -22.28 -69.76 -30.89
CA LEU A 567 -21.47 -68.54 -30.80
C LEU A 567 -21.54 -67.94 -29.40
N ASN A 568 -20.38 -67.76 -28.76
CA ASN A 568 -20.22 -67.11 -27.46
C ASN A 568 -19.34 -65.87 -27.56
N LEU A 569 -19.45 -64.99 -26.55
CA LEU A 569 -18.60 -63.81 -26.46
C LEU A 569 -17.19 -64.20 -25.98
N SER A 570 -16.19 -63.81 -26.76
CA SER A 570 -14.77 -63.98 -26.44
C SER A 570 -14.09 -62.61 -26.37
N PRO A 571 -13.14 -62.39 -25.45
CA PRO A 571 -12.35 -61.16 -25.40
C PRO A 571 -11.65 -60.83 -26.72
N LEU A 572 -11.73 -59.58 -27.15
CA LEU A 572 -11.08 -59.10 -28.38
C LEU A 572 -10.01 -58.04 -28.08
N PRO A 573 -8.72 -58.42 -28.05
CA PRO A 573 -7.60 -57.49 -27.91
C PRO A 573 -7.29 -56.71 -29.19
N GLY A 574 -6.70 -55.52 -29.05
CA GLY A 574 -6.10 -54.75 -30.13
C GLY A 574 -7.04 -53.77 -30.86
N ALA A 575 -8.34 -53.77 -30.54
CA ALA A 575 -9.28 -52.76 -31.01
C ALA A 575 -8.96 -51.40 -30.36
N THR A 576 -8.84 -50.34 -31.16
CA THR A 576 -8.56 -48.98 -30.67
C THR A 576 -9.80 -48.10 -30.74
N PHE A 577 -10.18 -47.52 -29.60
CA PHE A 577 -11.26 -46.55 -29.48
C PHE A 577 -10.72 -45.13 -29.38
N LYS A 578 -11.49 -44.19 -29.93
CA LYS A 578 -11.26 -42.76 -29.79
C LYS A 578 -12.49 -42.10 -29.19
N LEU A 579 -12.28 -41.28 -28.16
CA LEU A 579 -13.25 -40.33 -27.65
C LEU A 579 -12.95 -38.94 -28.20
N GLU A 580 -14.00 -38.20 -28.53
CA GLU A 580 -13.96 -36.81 -28.97
C GLU A 580 -15.01 -36.01 -28.19
N CYS A 581 -14.64 -34.80 -27.75
CA CYS A 581 -15.59 -33.91 -27.09
C CYS A 581 -16.69 -33.48 -28.07
N MET A 582 -17.95 -33.49 -27.61
CA MET A 582 -19.09 -33.08 -28.43
C MET A 582 -19.42 -31.59 -28.32
N HIS A 583 -18.69 -30.83 -27.49
CA HIS A 583 -19.01 -29.43 -27.24
C HIS A 583 -18.79 -28.56 -28.49
N LYS A 584 -19.87 -27.88 -28.89
CA LYS A 584 -19.90 -26.87 -29.94
C LYS A 584 -20.30 -25.53 -29.36
N HIS A 585 -19.64 -24.48 -29.84
CA HIS A 585 -19.96 -23.13 -29.41
C HIS A 585 -21.39 -22.72 -29.75
N THR A 586 -22.05 -22.08 -28.80
CA THR A 586 -23.39 -21.48 -28.97
C THR A 586 -23.33 -19.99 -28.67
N GLU A 587 -24.39 -19.21 -28.95
CA GLU A 587 -24.44 -17.79 -28.57
C GLU A 587 -24.24 -17.56 -27.05
N LYS A 588 -24.60 -18.53 -26.21
CA LYS A 588 -24.38 -18.47 -24.76
C LYS A 588 -22.89 -18.53 -24.38
N CYS A 589 -22.05 -19.06 -25.26
CA CYS A 589 -20.60 -19.10 -25.07
C CYS A 589 -19.91 -17.76 -25.36
N LYS A 590 -20.60 -16.78 -25.98
CA LYS A 590 -19.94 -15.53 -26.36
C LYS A 590 -19.78 -14.58 -25.17
N ASP A 591 -18.62 -13.96 -25.10
CA ASP A 591 -18.34 -12.81 -24.24
C ASP A 591 -18.83 -11.50 -24.87
N LYS A 592 -18.68 -10.40 -24.13
CA LYS A 592 -19.08 -9.05 -24.56
C LYS A 592 -18.36 -8.57 -25.83
N ASN A 593 -17.24 -9.20 -26.19
CA ASN A 593 -16.42 -8.89 -27.37
C ASN A 593 -16.66 -9.87 -28.53
N GLY A 594 -17.56 -10.85 -28.37
CA GLY A 594 -17.90 -11.85 -29.38
C GLY A 594 -16.98 -13.07 -29.41
N GLY A 595 -16.00 -13.20 -28.50
CA GLY A 595 -15.17 -14.39 -28.33
C GLY A 595 -15.87 -15.48 -27.53
N TYR A 596 -15.50 -16.75 -27.68
CA TYR A 596 -16.23 -17.88 -27.06
C TYR A 596 -15.72 -18.27 -25.67
N THR A 597 -15.28 -17.29 -24.89
CA THR A 597 -14.64 -17.52 -23.59
C THR A 597 -15.63 -17.89 -22.48
N ASN A 598 -16.94 -17.75 -22.69
CA ASN A 598 -17.96 -18.04 -21.68
C ASN A 598 -18.46 -19.49 -21.65
N CYS A 599 -17.94 -20.41 -22.49
CA CYS A 599 -18.37 -21.81 -22.43
C CYS A 599 -18.06 -22.44 -21.07
N THR A 600 -19.04 -23.13 -20.50
CA THR A 600 -18.95 -23.82 -19.20
C THR A 600 -18.89 -25.34 -19.37
N ASP A 601 -18.66 -25.81 -20.58
CA ASP A 601 -18.66 -27.23 -20.91
C ASP A 601 -17.32 -27.88 -20.55
N PRO A 602 -17.32 -29.19 -20.26
CA PRO A 602 -16.13 -29.93 -19.92
C PRO A 602 -15.00 -29.76 -20.95
N HIS A 603 -13.77 -29.64 -20.46
CA HIS A 603 -12.53 -29.33 -21.23
C HIS A 603 -12.40 -27.90 -21.77
N THR A 604 -13.49 -27.13 -21.92
CA THR A 604 -13.37 -25.71 -22.32
C THR A 604 -12.75 -24.84 -21.23
N ASP A 605 -12.71 -25.35 -19.99
CA ASP A 605 -11.99 -24.74 -18.90
C ASP A 605 -10.47 -24.80 -19.05
N ASP A 606 -9.94 -25.67 -19.92
CA ASP A 606 -8.53 -25.66 -20.28
C ASP A 606 -8.40 -24.97 -21.66
N PRO A 607 -7.81 -23.76 -21.72
CA PRO A 607 -7.70 -22.99 -22.95
C PRO A 607 -7.06 -23.75 -24.11
N LYS A 608 -6.23 -24.77 -23.83
CA LYS A 608 -5.55 -25.56 -24.87
C LYS A 608 -6.52 -26.38 -25.73
N TYR A 609 -7.72 -26.67 -25.22
CA TYR A 609 -8.72 -27.44 -25.96
C TYR A 609 -9.81 -26.58 -26.60
N LEU A 610 -9.78 -25.26 -26.38
CA LEU A 610 -10.76 -24.32 -26.90
C LEU A 610 -10.36 -23.85 -28.30
N THR A 611 -11.26 -23.96 -29.27
CA THR A 611 -11.08 -23.50 -30.66
C THR A 611 -12.32 -22.74 -31.14
N ASP A 612 -12.25 -21.94 -32.19
CA ASP A 612 -13.40 -21.15 -32.68
C ASP A 612 -14.66 -22.02 -32.98
N GLU A 613 -14.48 -23.30 -33.32
CA GLU A 613 -15.56 -24.24 -33.64
C GLU A 613 -16.09 -25.04 -32.44
N GLY A 614 -15.47 -24.93 -31.27
CA GLY A 614 -15.79 -25.72 -30.08
C GLY A 614 -14.57 -26.37 -29.43
N CYS A 615 -14.81 -27.50 -28.74
CA CYS A 615 -13.75 -28.23 -28.06
C CYS A 615 -13.08 -29.26 -28.99
N ASN A 616 -11.74 -29.25 -29.04
CA ASN A 616 -10.94 -30.20 -29.84
C ASN A 616 -10.36 -31.37 -29.02
N TRP A 617 -10.77 -31.53 -27.76
CA TRP A 617 -10.26 -32.57 -26.87
C TRP A 617 -10.54 -33.97 -27.43
N THR A 618 -9.54 -34.85 -27.39
CA THR A 618 -9.68 -36.27 -27.76
C THR A 618 -8.85 -37.17 -26.85
N SER A 619 -9.27 -38.42 -26.71
CA SER A 619 -8.53 -39.47 -26.01
C SER A 619 -8.61 -40.79 -26.77
N LYS A 620 -7.63 -41.69 -26.57
CA LYS A 620 -7.59 -43.01 -27.20
C LYS A 620 -7.29 -44.09 -26.19
N ALA A 621 -7.93 -45.25 -26.35
CA ALA A 621 -7.68 -46.45 -25.55
C ALA A 621 -7.67 -47.68 -26.45
N ILE A 622 -6.88 -48.69 -26.09
CA ILE A 622 -6.74 -49.95 -26.83
C ILE A 622 -7.24 -51.06 -25.92
N SER A 623 -8.02 -51.99 -26.47
CA SER A 623 -8.43 -53.21 -25.76
C SER A 623 -7.23 -54.09 -25.45
N ASP A 624 -7.11 -54.49 -24.19
CA ASP A 624 -6.04 -55.36 -23.72
C ASP A 624 -6.33 -56.85 -24.00
N SER A 625 -5.49 -57.76 -23.47
CA SER A 625 -5.65 -59.22 -23.64
C SER A 625 -6.93 -59.80 -23.06
N GLU A 626 -7.57 -59.10 -22.12
CA GLU A 626 -8.85 -59.46 -21.53
C GLU A 626 -10.02 -58.76 -22.23
N GLY A 627 -9.75 -57.99 -23.29
CA GLY A 627 -10.73 -57.22 -24.03
C GLY A 627 -11.10 -55.91 -23.33
N LYS A 628 -10.45 -55.52 -22.24
CA LYS A 628 -10.83 -54.33 -21.48
C LYS A 628 -10.34 -53.06 -22.17
N VAL A 629 -11.23 -52.08 -22.32
CA VAL A 629 -10.91 -50.73 -22.84
C VAL A 629 -11.11 -49.73 -21.71
N ARG A 630 -10.04 -49.02 -21.32
CA ARG A 630 -10.06 -48.06 -20.21
C ARG A 630 -9.67 -46.66 -20.64
N PHE A 631 -10.55 -45.69 -20.40
CA PHE A 631 -10.28 -44.26 -20.50
C PHE A 631 -10.11 -43.67 -19.10
N THR A 632 -9.01 -42.96 -18.86
CA THR A 632 -8.72 -42.40 -17.53
C THR A 632 -8.97 -40.91 -17.46
N LYS A 633 -9.34 -40.42 -16.27
CA LYS A 633 -9.49 -38.98 -15.96
C LYS A 633 -10.46 -38.25 -16.91
N LEU A 634 -11.62 -38.84 -17.17
CA LEU A 634 -12.67 -38.21 -17.94
C LEU A 634 -13.49 -37.28 -17.04
N ASN A 635 -13.69 -36.04 -17.48
CA ASN A 635 -14.61 -35.11 -16.82
C ASN A 635 -16.07 -35.58 -17.01
N THR A 636 -16.98 -35.19 -16.11
CA THR A 636 -18.42 -35.26 -16.38
C THR A 636 -18.71 -34.62 -17.74
N GLY A 637 -19.45 -35.26 -18.63
CA GLY A 637 -19.69 -34.73 -19.98
C GLY A 637 -20.17 -35.78 -20.98
N LYS A 638 -20.43 -35.33 -22.22
CA LYS A 638 -20.80 -36.20 -23.35
C LYS A 638 -19.69 -36.26 -24.39
N TYR A 639 -19.32 -37.48 -24.75
CA TYR A 639 -18.24 -37.79 -25.66
C TYR A 639 -18.76 -38.63 -26.83
N LYS A 640 -18.30 -38.31 -28.03
CA LYS A 640 -18.51 -39.17 -29.19
C LYS A 640 -17.40 -40.21 -29.22
N MET A 641 -17.78 -41.48 -29.28
CA MET A 641 -16.89 -42.62 -29.31
C MET A 641 -16.96 -43.33 -30.65
N LYS A 642 -15.79 -43.72 -31.18
CA LYS A 642 -15.66 -44.54 -32.39
C LYS A 642 -14.52 -45.55 -32.24
N GLU A 643 -14.71 -46.75 -32.76
CA GLU A 643 -13.62 -47.69 -33.00
C GLU A 643 -12.85 -47.26 -34.26
N ILE A 644 -11.62 -46.83 -34.09
CA ILE A 644 -10.77 -46.29 -35.16
C ILE A 644 -9.78 -47.31 -35.71
N THR A 645 -9.63 -48.44 -35.04
CA THR A 645 -8.81 -49.56 -35.50
C THR A 645 -9.51 -50.84 -35.11
N VAL A 646 -10.11 -51.48 -36.11
CA VAL A 646 -10.73 -52.80 -35.99
C VAL A 646 -9.63 -53.84 -36.18
N PRO A 647 -9.49 -54.85 -35.28
CA PRO A 647 -8.50 -55.90 -35.44
C PRO A 647 -8.67 -56.71 -36.73
N ASP A 648 -7.57 -57.26 -37.24
CA ASP A 648 -7.59 -58.08 -38.46
C ASP A 648 -8.52 -59.29 -38.32
N GLY A 649 -9.25 -59.59 -39.38
CA GLY A 649 -10.21 -60.71 -39.43
C GLY A 649 -11.64 -60.34 -39.02
N TYR A 650 -11.87 -59.15 -38.48
CA TYR A 650 -13.21 -58.65 -38.14
C TYR A 650 -13.72 -57.64 -39.16
N LEU A 651 -15.04 -57.43 -39.17
CA LEU A 651 -15.67 -56.52 -40.11
C LEU A 651 -15.44 -55.06 -39.68
N PRO A 652 -14.98 -54.18 -40.59
CA PRO A 652 -14.92 -52.76 -40.32
C PRO A 652 -16.28 -52.25 -39.87
N THR A 653 -16.30 -51.40 -38.84
CA THR A 653 -17.51 -50.77 -38.34
C THR A 653 -17.44 -49.25 -38.43
N GLU A 654 -18.54 -48.66 -38.88
CA GLU A 654 -18.83 -47.23 -38.83
C GLU A 654 -19.80 -46.88 -37.69
N THR A 655 -20.12 -47.86 -36.82
CA THR A 655 -20.90 -47.62 -35.61
C THR A 655 -20.22 -46.58 -34.74
N THR A 656 -21.01 -45.64 -34.23
CA THR A 656 -20.55 -44.64 -33.26
C THR A 656 -21.43 -44.66 -32.02
N TRP A 657 -20.85 -44.32 -30.88
CA TRP A 657 -21.53 -44.32 -29.58
C TRP A 657 -21.41 -42.95 -28.93
N ILE A 658 -22.37 -42.61 -28.07
CA ILE A 658 -22.29 -41.50 -27.13
C ILE A 658 -21.94 -42.10 -25.76
N LEU A 659 -20.79 -41.71 -25.22
CA LEU A 659 -20.43 -41.95 -23.83
C LEU A 659 -20.83 -40.72 -23.01
N THR A 660 -21.78 -40.88 -22.09
CA THR A 660 -22.13 -39.87 -21.08
C THR A 660 -21.43 -40.24 -19.77
N VAL A 661 -20.56 -39.36 -19.27
CA VAL A 661 -19.86 -39.53 -17.99
C VAL A 661 -20.50 -38.61 -16.96
N ASP A 662 -20.80 -39.14 -15.79
CA ASP A 662 -21.19 -38.40 -14.60
C ASP A 662 -20.25 -38.77 -13.46
N ALA A 663 -19.12 -38.08 -13.40
CA ALA A 663 -18.08 -38.30 -12.41
C ALA A 663 -18.49 -37.88 -10.99
N ILE A 664 -19.52 -37.03 -10.84
CA ILE A 664 -20.05 -36.65 -9.52
C ILE A 664 -20.72 -37.86 -8.87
N ASN A 665 -21.54 -38.56 -9.65
CA ASN A 665 -22.26 -39.75 -9.20
C ASN A 665 -21.48 -41.06 -9.42
N ASN A 666 -20.28 -40.97 -9.99
CA ASN A 666 -19.44 -42.11 -10.35
C ASN A 666 -20.17 -43.12 -11.27
N THR A 667 -20.88 -42.62 -12.27
CA THR A 667 -21.66 -43.41 -13.24
C THR A 667 -21.32 -42.98 -14.66
N PHE A 668 -21.49 -43.89 -15.63
CA PHE A 668 -21.44 -43.55 -17.04
C PHE A 668 -22.53 -44.29 -17.82
N GLU A 669 -22.74 -43.91 -19.07
CA GLU A 669 -23.70 -44.56 -19.95
C GLU A 669 -23.13 -44.57 -21.37
N ILE A 670 -23.15 -45.74 -22.03
CA ILE A 670 -22.80 -45.88 -23.44
C ILE A 670 -24.09 -46.14 -24.21
N VAL A 671 -24.37 -45.31 -25.20
CA VAL A 671 -25.56 -45.42 -26.07
C VAL A 671 -25.11 -45.42 -27.52
N VAL A 672 -25.75 -46.22 -28.37
CA VAL A 672 -25.50 -46.20 -29.82
C VAL A 672 -25.99 -44.87 -30.41
N ASP A 673 -25.10 -44.13 -31.09
CA ASP A 673 -25.39 -42.89 -31.81
C ASP A 673 -25.86 -43.19 -33.24
N SER A 674 -25.06 -43.99 -33.94
CA SER A 674 -25.33 -44.48 -35.29
C SER A 674 -24.87 -45.92 -35.39
N THR A 675 -25.71 -46.79 -35.97
CA THR A 675 -25.41 -48.22 -36.09
C THR A 675 -25.06 -48.59 -37.52
N ASP A 676 -24.18 -49.57 -37.64
CA ASP A 676 -24.11 -50.48 -38.78
C ASP A 676 -24.35 -51.92 -38.32
N ASP A 677 -24.47 -52.85 -39.26
CA ASP A 677 -24.72 -54.27 -38.95
C ASP A 677 -23.45 -55.01 -38.46
N ASN A 678 -22.34 -54.31 -38.21
CA ASN A 678 -21.03 -54.92 -37.94
C ASN A 678 -20.57 -54.76 -36.49
N SER A 679 -21.30 -54.02 -35.66
CA SER A 679 -21.00 -53.89 -34.23
C SER A 679 -22.25 -53.80 -33.37
N ASP A 680 -22.27 -54.59 -32.29
CA ASP A 680 -23.35 -54.62 -31.32
C ASP A 680 -22.88 -54.06 -29.96
N LEU A 681 -23.79 -53.37 -29.26
CA LEU A 681 -23.61 -52.97 -27.86
C LEU A 681 -24.50 -53.85 -26.96
N ILE A 682 -23.89 -54.50 -25.97
CA ILE A 682 -24.56 -55.39 -25.02
C ILE A 682 -24.35 -54.86 -23.60
N GLY A 683 -25.35 -55.03 -22.73
CA GLY A 683 -25.25 -54.70 -21.32
C GLY A 683 -25.73 -53.30 -20.96
N ASN A 684 -25.44 -52.88 -19.74
CA ASN A 684 -25.87 -51.61 -19.14
C ASN A 684 -24.91 -51.22 -18.01
N GLN A 685 -25.20 -50.15 -17.28
CA GLN A 685 -24.35 -49.68 -16.18
C GLN A 685 -24.17 -50.68 -15.03
N ASP A 686 -25.18 -51.49 -14.72
CA ASP A 686 -25.12 -52.47 -13.61
C ASP A 686 -24.36 -53.74 -14.01
N ASP A 687 -24.56 -54.22 -15.25
CA ASP A 687 -23.97 -55.45 -15.77
C ASP A 687 -22.60 -55.23 -16.44
N GLY A 688 -22.24 -53.98 -16.73
CA GLY A 688 -21.12 -53.59 -17.59
C GLY A 688 -21.54 -53.53 -19.08
N TYR A 689 -20.81 -52.72 -19.84
CA TYR A 689 -21.01 -52.57 -21.29
C TYR A 689 -20.01 -53.43 -22.06
N THR A 690 -20.48 -54.11 -23.10
CA THR A 690 -19.65 -54.89 -24.02
C THR A 690 -19.91 -54.47 -25.46
N ILE A 691 -18.86 -54.05 -26.17
CA ILE A 691 -18.90 -53.75 -27.61
C ILE A 691 -18.37 -54.95 -28.39
N VAL A 692 -19.21 -55.51 -29.27
CA VAL A 692 -18.92 -56.72 -30.02
C VAL A 692 -18.62 -56.37 -31.48
N ASN A 693 -17.56 -56.96 -32.05
CA ASN A 693 -17.33 -56.89 -33.49
C ASN A 693 -17.78 -58.17 -34.15
N GLU A 694 -18.47 -58.00 -35.26
CA GLU A 694 -18.88 -59.12 -36.08
C GLU A 694 -17.74 -59.59 -36.99
N THR A 695 -17.78 -60.87 -37.32
CA THR A 695 -16.89 -61.52 -38.28
C THR A 695 -17.71 -62.50 -39.12
N TYR A 696 -17.26 -62.79 -40.34
CA TYR A 696 -17.77 -63.96 -41.02
C TYR A 696 -17.14 -65.22 -40.43
N ASN A 697 -17.98 -66.23 -40.22
CA ASN A 697 -17.58 -67.52 -39.69
C ASN A 697 -18.10 -68.64 -40.61
N ILE A 698 -17.40 -69.77 -40.64
CA ILE A 698 -17.79 -70.95 -41.40
C ILE A 698 -17.84 -72.15 -40.46
N LYS A 699 -18.95 -72.86 -40.52
CA LYS A 699 -19.17 -74.14 -39.86
C LYS A 699 -19.26 -75.24 -40.93
N VAL A 700 -18.39 -76.24 -40.86
CA VAL A 700 -18.47 -77.44 -41.69
C VAL A 700 -19.03 -78.57 -40.84
N ILE A 701 -20.08 -79.20 -41.34
CA ILE A 701 -20.74 -80.36 -40.76
C ILE A 701 -20.42 -81.56 -41.62
N LYS A 702 -19.60 -82.48 -41.10
CA LYS A 702 -19.21 -83.68 -41.82
C LYS A 702 -20.14 -84.84 -41.50
N ILE A 703 -20.72 -85.45 -42.54
CA ILE A 703 -21.61 -86.60 -42.41
C ILE A 703 -21.21 -87.76 -43.33
N ASP A 704 -21.75 -88.94 -43.01
CA ASP A 704 -21.81 -90.10 -43.89
C ASP A 704 -22.92 -89.91 -44.93
N ALA A 705 -22.63 -90.22 -46.20
CA ALA A 705 -23.53 -89.98 -47.33
C ALA A 705 -24.77 -90.90 -47.38
N GLU A 706 -24.78 -92.02 -46.66
CA GLU A 706 -25.92 -92.97 -46.65
C GLU A 706 -26.72 -92.89 -45.35
N THR A 707 -26.05 -92.71 -44.21
CA THR A 707 -26.64 -92.77 -42.87
C THR A 707 -26.87 -91.39 -42.24
N ASN A 708 -26.26 -90.33 -42.78
CA ASN A 708 -26.21 -88.98 -42.19
C ASN A 708 -25.55 -88.89 -40.80
N GLU A 709 -24.86 -89.96 -40.35
CA GLU A 709 -24.10 -89.95 -39.09
C GLU A 709 -22.95 -88.94 -39.15
N LYS A 710 -22.69 -88.24 -38.04
CA LYS A 710 -21.61 -87.24 -37.94
C LYS A 710 -20.25 -87.91 -37.90
N LEU A 711 -19.28 -87.38 -38.65
CA LEU A 711 -17.96 -87.98 -38.80
C LEU A 711 -16.87 -87.12 -38.15
N VAL A 712 -16.08 -87.76 -37.27
CA VAL A 712 -14.92 -87.16 -36.60
C VAL A 712 -13.63 -87.44 -37.38
N GLY A 713 -12.70 -86.49 -37.38
CA GLY A 713 -11.34 -86.68 -37.91
C GLY A 713 -11.14 -86.35 -39.39
N ALA A 714 -12.13 -85.79 -40.10
CA ALA A 714 -11.93 -85.09 -41.37
C ALA A 714 -11.13 -83.81 -41.14
N GLU A 715 -10.08 -83.57 -41.91
CA GLU A 715 -9.31 -82.32 -41.89
C GLU A 715 -9.63 -81.49 -43.12
N PHE A 716 -9.99 -80.23 -42.91
CA PHE A 716 -10.29 -79.26 -43.96
C PHE A 716 -9.28 -78.12 -43.95
N GLY A 717 -8.95 -77.63 -45.15
CA GLY A 717 -8.18 -76.40 -45.36
C GLY A 717 -9.04 -75.34 -46.03
N LEU A 718 -8.99 -74.13 -45.50
CA LEU A 718 -9.58 -72.93 -46.11
C LEU A 718 -8.48 -72.16 -46.85
N PHE A 719 -8.72 -71.80 -48.10
CA PHE A 719 -7.80 -71.03 -48.92
C PHE A 719 -8.49 -69.74 -49.36
N LYS A 720 -7.76 -68.61 -49.36
CA LYS A 720 -8.28 -67.31 -49.80
C LYS A 720 -7.73 -66.99 -51.18
N LYS A 721 -8.54 -66.32 -52.00
CA LYS A 721 -8.10 -65.76 -53.27
C LYS A 721 -7.42 -64.42 -53.02
N GLU A 722 -6.16 -64.34 -53.40
CA GLU A 722 -5.35 -63.14 -53.26
C GLU A 722 -5.77 -62.07 -54.26
N ALA A 723 -5.38 -60.81 -54.00
CA ALA A 723 -5.67 -59.68 -54.90
C ALA A 723 -5.06 -59.85 -56.31
N SER A 724 -4.02 -60.69 -56.45
CA SER A 724 -3.43 -61.08 -57.74
C SER A 724 -4.35 -61.96 -58.59
N GLY A 725 -5.44 -62.49 -58.02
CA GLY A 725 -6.37 -63.43 -58.65
C GLY A 725 -5.98 -64.91 -58.46
N GLU A 726 -4.85 -65.19 -57.84
CA GLU A 726 -4.39 -66.55 -57.52
C GLU A 726 -4.89 -67.00 -56.13
N TRP A 727 -5.05 -68.32 -55.95
CA TRP A 727 -5.34 -68.89 -54.63
C TRP A 727 -4.08 -68.94 -53.78
N SER A 728 -4.22 -68.78 -52.46
CA SER A 728 -3.11 -68.99 -51.52
C SER A 728 -2.48 -70.39 -51.71
N SER A 729 -1.15 -70.46 -51.66
CA SER A 729 -0.42 -71.73 -51.85
C SER A 729 -0.62 -72.71 -50.70
N GLU A 730 -0.80 -72.16 -49.49
CA GLU A 730 -1.10 -72.87 -48.25
C GLU A 730 -2.49 -72.47 -47.75
N PRO A 731 -3.17 -73.33 -46.96
CA PRO A 731 -4.43 -72.97 -46.34
C PRO A 731 -4.21 -71.82 -45.34
N ILE A 732 -5.07 -70.81 -45.38
CA ILE A 732 -5.07 -69.69 -44.42
C ILE A 732 -5.55 -70.12 -43.03
N GLN A 733 -6.33 -71.21 -42.97
CA GLN A 733 -6.74 -71.89 -41.74
C GLN A 733 -6.95 -73.39 -42.05
N THR A 734 -6.63 -74.25 -41.08
CA THR A 734 -7.01 -75.67 -41.11
C THR A 734 -7.88 -76.01 -39.91
N SER A 735 -8.80 -76.94 -40.09
CA SER A 735 -9.74 -77.32 -39.03
C SER A 735 -10.12 -78.80 -39.14
N ILE A 736 -10.15 -79.50 -38.01
CA ILE A 736 -10.46 -80.93 -37.95
C ILE A 736 -11.85 -81.11 -37.33
N THR A 737 -12.67 -81.95 -37.95
CA THR A 737 -14.00 -82.28 -37.45
C THR A 737 -13.92 -82.95 -36.09
N ASN A 738 -14.55 -82.34 -35.10
CA ASN A 738 -14.54 -82.77 -33.70
C ASN A 738 -15.50 -83.92 -33.42
N GLU A 739 -15.72 -84.26 -32.14
CA GLU A 739 -16.64 -85.35 -31.72
C GLU A 739 -18.11 -85.12 -32.14
N HIS A 740 -18.47 -83.89 -32.49
CA HIS A 740 -19.78 -83.52 -33.04
C HIS A 740 -19.81 -83.52 -34.57
N GLY A 741 -18.70 -83.89 -35.23
CA GLY A 741 -18.51 -83.84 -36.67
C GLY A 741 -18.43 -82.42 -37.22
N LEU A 742 -18.01 -81.45 -36.39
CA LEU A 742 -17.96 -80.03 -36.73
C LEU A 742 -16.51 -79.56 -36.90
N ALA A 743 -16.25 -78.81 -37.96
CA ALA A 743 -15.02 -78.05 -38.14
C ALA A 743 -15.36 -76.56 -38.33
N PHE A 744 -14.58 -75.68 -37.73
CA PHE A 744 -14.83 -74.24 -37.72
C PHE A 744 -13.70 -73.47 -38.40
N PHE A 745 -14.06 -72.42 -39.13
CA PHE A 745 -13.16 -71.38 -39.61
C PHE A 745 -13.73 -70.03 -39.19
N GLU A 746 -12.94 -69.22 -38.50
CA GLU A 746 -13.42 -68.03 -37.80
C GLU A 746 -12.63 -66.79 -38.21
N LYS A 747 -13.11 -65.59 -37.86
CA LYS A 747 -12.33 -64.35 -38.03
C LYS A 747 -12.00 -64.09 -39.50
N LEU A 748 -13.00 -64.29 -40.36
CA LEU A 748 -12.86 -64.18 -41.80
C LEU A 748 -13.33 -62.81 -42.30
N SER A 749 -12.46 -62.17 -43.07
CA SER A 749 -12.76 -60.95 -43.82
C SER A 749 -13.50 -61.25 -45.12
N GLU A 750 -14.06 -60.22 -45.74
CA GLU A 750 -14.64 -60.31 -47.08
C GLU A 750 -13.62 -60.80 -48.12
N GLY A 751 -14.10 -61.56 -49.11
CA GLY A 751 -13.26 -62.13 -50.17
C GLY A 751 -13.80 -63.44 -50.74
N GLU A 752 -13.12 -63.95 -51.76
CA GLU A 752 -13.37 -65.27 -52.33
C GLU A 752 -12.53 -66.33 -51.61
N TYR A 753 -13.16 -67.43 -51.25
CA TYR A 753 -12.58 -68.53 -50.49
C TYR A 753 -12.88 -69.86 -51.16
N LYS A 754 -12.04 -70.85 -50.85
CA LYS A 754 -12.34 -72.26 -51.14
C LYS A 754 -12.03 -73.16 -49.96
N ILE A 755 -12.89 -74.14 -49.73
CA ILE A 755 -12.69 -75.21 -48.75
C ILE A 755 -12.30 -76.48 -49.51
N LYS A 756 -11.28 -77.16 -49.00
CA LYS A 756 -10.79 -78.44 -49.51
C LYS A 756 -10.61 -79.43 -48.36
N GLU A 757 -11.10 -80.66 -48.54
CA GLU A 757 -10.78 -81.75 -47.64
C GLU A 757 -9.31 -82.17 -47.87
N LEU A 758 -8.49 -82.05 -46.83
CA LEU A 758 -7.06 -82.39 -46.86
C LEU A 758 -6.85 -83.86 -46.48
N THR A 759 -7.59 -84.31 -45.47
CA THR A 759 -7.56 -85.68 -44.94
C THR A 759 -8.98 -86.15 -44.70
N ALA A 760 -9.37 -87.28 -45.32
CA ALA A 760 -10.68 -87.89 -45.08
C ALA A 760 -10.75 -88.52 -43.67
N PRO A 761 -11.95 -88.63 -43.07
CA PRO A 761 -12.15 -89.43 -41.87
C PRO A 761 -11.66 -90.88 -42.06
N PRO A 762 -11.18 -91.55 -41.01
CA PRO A 762 -10.75 -92.94 -41.09
C PRO A 762 -11.83 -93.86 -41.70
N GLY A 763 -11.49 -94.55 -42.80
CA GLY A 763 -12.41 -95.46 -43.49
C GLY A 763 -13.29 -94.84 -44.58
N TYR A 764 -13.14 -93.54 -44.84
CA TYR A 764 -13.88 -92.80 -45.88
C TYR A 764 -12.99 -92.41 -47.06
N GLU A 765 -13.59 -92.21 -48.22
CA GLU A 765 -12.93 -91.64 -49.40
C GLU A 765 -12.76 -90.12 -49.25
N ILE A 766 -11.63 -89.59 -49.72
CA ILE A 766 -11.34 -88.16 -49.76
C ILE A 766 -12.12 -87.48 -50.89
N ILE A 767 -12.80 -86.38 -50.58
CA ILE A 767 -13.46 -85.52 -51.56
C ILE A 767 -12.39 -84.70 -52.29
N THR A 768 -12.40 -84.74 -53.62
CA THR A 768 -11.46 -83.99 -54.46
C THR A 768 -12.02 -82.65 -54.94
N GLU A 769 -13.33 -82.48 -54.81
CA GLU A 769 -14.09 -81.30 -55.14
C GLU A 769 -13.75 -80.14 -54.18
N GLU A 770 -13.48 -78.96 -54.76
CA GLU A 770 -13.21 -77.75 -54.00
C GLU A 770 -14.49 -76.90 -53.91
N VAL A 771 -14.90 -76.54 -52.69
CA VAL A 771 -16.10 -75.71 -52.45
C VAL A 771 -15.69 -74.26 -52.51
N VAL A 772 -16.04 -73.56 -53.59
CA VAL A 772 -15.68 -72.16 -53.85
C VAL A 772 -16.87 -71.26 -53.56
N PHE A 773 -16.66 -70.21 -52.78
CA PHE A 773 -17.67 -69.24 -52.38
C PHE A 773 -17.04 -67.87 -52.13
N LYS A 774 -17.87 -66.86 -51.93
CA LYS A 774 -17.48 -65.50 -51.56
C LYS A 774 -18.13 -65.09 -50.25
N LEU A 775 -17.48 -64.21 -49.51
CA LEU A 775 -17.99 -63.49 -48.35
C LEU A 775 -18.09 -62.00 -48.70
N PRO A 776 -19.25 -61.31 -48.53
CA PRO A 776 -20.55 -61.81 -48.08
C PRO A 776 -21.12 -62.93 -48.97
N PHE A 777 -21.95 -63.83 -48.41
CA PHE A 777 -22.20 -65.16 -48.99
C PHE A 777 -22.72 -65.16 -50.44
N GLU A 778 -21.88 -65.68 -51.35
CA GLU A 778 -22.24 -66.04 -52.71
C GLU A 778 -21.62 -67.42 -53.02
N TYR A 779 -22.45 -68.40 -53.36
CA TYR A 779 -21.98 -69.74 -53.73
C TYR A 779 -21.52 -69.75 -55.19
N LEU A 780 -20.24 -70.09 -55.44
CA LEU A 780 -19.62 -69.96 -56.77
C LEU A 780 -19.36 -71.32 -57.46
N SER A 781 -19.38 -72.42 -56.71
CA SER A 781 -19.26 -73.77 -57.28
C SER A 781 -20.53 -74.18 -58.04
N LYS A 782 -20.36 -74.98 -59.11
CA LYS A 782 -21.48 -75.69 -59.76
C LYS A 782 -21.97 -76.78 -58.82
N ASP A 783 -23.29 -77.00 -58.71
CA ASP A 783 -23.94 -78.00 -57.83
C ASP A 783 -23.06 -79.25 -57.60
N LEU A 784 -22.42 -79.31 -56.43
CA LEU A 784 -21.51 -80.38 -56.04
C LEU A 784 -22.32 -81.45 -55.33
N ASN A 785 -22.22 -82.70 -55.80
CA ASN A 785 -22.96 -83.81 -55.21
C ASN A 785 -22.42 -84.09 -53.79
N GLY A 786 -23.29 -84.04 -52.78
CA GLY A 786 -22.91 -84.26 -51.38
C GLY A 786 -22.44 -83.03 -50.61
N VAL A 787 -22.65 -81.82 -51.15
CA VAL A 787 -22.39 -80.54 -50.46
C VAL A 787 -23.67 -79.72 -50.41
N GLU A 788 -24.14 -79.41 -49.20
CA GLU A 788 -25.23 -78.46 -48.96
C GLU A 788 -24.69 -77.23 -48.23
N ASN A 789 -25.34 -76.08 -48.40
CA ASN A 789 -24.95 -74.84 -47.73
C ASN A 789 -26.17 -74.07 -47.21
N THR A 790 -25.99 -73.37 -46.11
CA THR A 790 -26.94 -72.38 -45.56
C THR A 790 -26.16 -71.18 -45.03
N PHE A 791 -26.69 -69.97 -45.18
CA PHE A 791 -26.11 -68.76 -44.63
C PHE A 791 -27.09 -68.08 -43.69
N SER A 792 -26.62 -67.75 -42.49
CA SER A 792 -27.34 -66.95 -41.51
C SER A 792 -26.81 -65.52 -41.57
N SER A 793 -27.65 -64.58 -42.00
CA SER A 793 -27.33 -63.15 -41.99
C SER A 793 -27.08 -62.63 -40.57
N ASP A 794 -27.88 -63.09 -39.61
CA ASP A 794 -27.91 -62.59 -38.24
C ASP A 794 -26.64 -63.01 -37.48
N SER A 795 -26.12 -64.21 -37.74
CA SER A 795 -24.91 -64.72 -37.11
C SER A 795 -23.69 -64.70 -38.02
N LYS A 796 -23.82 -64.10 -39.22
CA LYS A 796 -22.80 -64.02 -40.29
C LYS A 796 -22.05 -65.34 -40.53
N THR A 797 -22.79 -66.45 -40.40
CA THR A 797 -22.22 -67.79 -40.40
C THR A 797 -22.68 -68.55 -41.64
N ILE A 798 -21.73 -69.09 -42.40
CA ILE A 798 -22.01 -70.08 -43.43
C ILE A 798 -21.89 -71.47 -42.83
N THR A 799 -22.91 -72.31 -43.01
CA THR A 799 -22.83 -73.73 -42.67
C THR A 799 -22.77 -74.56 -43.94
N PHE A 800 -21.68 -75.31 -44.13
CA PHE A 800 -21.55 -76.33 -45.16
C PHE A 800 -21.79 -77.72 -44.58
N THR A 801 -22.70 -78.50 -45.16
CA THR A 801 -22.85 -79.92 -44.84
C THR A 801 -22.18 -80.73 -45.95
N ILE A 802 -21.14 -81.50 -45.61
CA ILE A 802 -20.32 -82.24 -46.57
C ILE A 802 -20.38 -83.74 -46.26
N SER A 803 -20.88 -84.54 -47.21
CA SER A 803 -21.08 -85.98 -47.06
C SER A 803 -19.98 -86.83 -47.70
N ASN A 804 -19.39 -87.81 -46.99
CA ASN A 804 -18.41 -88.75 -47.56
C ASN A 804 -19.01 -90.14 -47.76
N LYS A 805 -18.49 -90.86 -48.75
CA LYS A 805 -18.78 -92.27 -48.99
C LYS A 805 -17.75 -93.15 -48.28
N VAL A 806 -18.19 -94.29 -47.77
CA VAL A 806 -17.33 -95.30 -47.16
C VAL A 806 -16.36 -95.82 -48.22
N GLY A 807 -15.06 -95.82 -47.89
CA GLY A 807 -14.02 -96.25 -48.81
C GLY A 807 -13.98 -97.75 -49.03
N PHE A 808 -13.72 -98.15 -50.28
CA PHE A 808 -13.69 -99.54 -50.70
C PHE A 808 -12.50 -100.29 -50.08
N ASN A 809 -12.69 -100.93 -48.92
CA ASN A 809 -11.72 -101.89 -48.39
C ASN A 809 -11.77 -103.19 -49.20
N LEU A 810 -10.80 -103.42 -50.09
CA LEU A 810 -10.58 -104.73 -50.72
C LEU A 810 -10.41 -105.81 -49.62
N PRO A 811 -11.15 -106.92 -49.64
CA PRO A 811 -11.02 -107.94 -48.60
C PRO A 811 -9.63 -108.58 -48.69
N LYS A 812 -8.88 -108.54 -47.58
CA LYS A 812 -7.64 -109.32 -47.41
C LYS A 812 -7.97 -110.82 -47.52
N THR A 813 -7.81 -111.40 -48.71
CA THR A 813 -7.93 -112.84 -48.93
C THR A 813 -6.65 -113.54 -48.50
N GLY A 814 -6.77 -114.58 -47.67
CA GLY A 814 -5.79 -115.68 -47.64
C GLY A 814 -4.92 -115.90 -46.40
N ALA A 815 -5.16 -115.29 -45.24
CA ALA A 815 -4.35 -115.55 -44.02
C ALA A 815 -4.99 -116.51 -42.99
N GLY A 816 -6.28 -116.83 -43.10
CA GLY A 816 -7.02 -117.62 -42.09
C GLY A 816 -7.01 -119.15 -42.26
N ILE A 817 -6.73 -119.66 -43.47
CA ILE A 817 -6.87 -121.09 -43.79
C ILE A 817 -5.54 -121.85 -43.63
N THR A 818 -4.41 -121.19 -43.88
CA THR A 818 -3.06 -121.77 -43.77
C THR A 818 -2.66 -122.05 -42.31
N ALA A 819 -3.10 -121.22 -41.36
CA ALA A 819 -2.85 -121.44 -39.93
C ALA A 819 -3.65 -122.61 -39.34
N ARG A 820 -4.85 -122.91 -39.88
CA ARG A 820 -5.72 -124.00 -39.41
C ARG A 820 -5.27 -125.37 -39.93
N ILE A 821 -4.68 -125.44 -41.13
CA ILE A 821 -4.13 -126.69 -41.69
C ILE A 821 -2.80 -127.06 -41.01
N ALA A 822 -1.96 -126.08 -40.64
CA ALA A 822 -0.73 -126.32 -39.90
C ALA A 822 -0.96 -126.83 -38.47
N ALA A 823 -2.02 -126.36 -37.78
CA ALA A 823 -2.37 -126.81 -36.43
C ALA A 823 -2.88 -128.26 -36.38
N ILE A 824 -3.62 -128.72 -37.39
CA ILE A 824 -4.11 -130.11 -37.47
C ILE A 824 -2.94 -131.08 -37.75
N GLY A 825 -1.95 -130.68 -38.56
CA GLY A 825 -0.75 -131.47 -38.83
C GLY A 825 0.12 -131.74 -37.60
N ILE A 826 0.24 -130.77 -36.69
CA ILE A 826 1.01 -130.89 -35.44
C ILE A 826 0.31 -131.83 -34.44
N VAL A 827 -1.03 -131.79 -34.38
CA VAL A 827 -1.82 -132.68 -33.50
C VAL A 827 -1.74 -134.14 -33.96
N ILE A 828 -1.76 -134.41 -35.27
CA ILE A 828 -1.64 -135.77 -35.82
C ILE A 828 -0.22 -136.34 -35.58
N MET A 829 0.83 -135.53 -35.71
CA MET A 829 2.20 -135.96 -35.35
C MET A 829 2.36 -136.23 -33.85
N GLY A 830 1.73 -135.43 -32.97
CA GLY A 830 1.72 -135.65 -31.53
C GLY A 830 1.03 -136.95 -31.10
N ILE A 831 -0.12 -137.28 -31.70
CA ILE A 831 -0.86 -138.53 -31.42
C ILE A 831 -0.05 -139.76 -31.90
N THR A 832 0.66 -139.66 -33.02
CA THR A 832 1.47 -140.75 -33.57
C THR A 832 2.69 -141.05 -32.69
N VAL A 833 3.34 -140.03 -32.11
CA VAL A 833 4.46 -140.20 -31.17
C VAL A 833 4.01 -140.78 -29.82
N ILE A 834 2.80 -140.43 -29.35
CA ILE A 834 2.22 -140.99 -28.11
C ILE A 834 1.84 -142.46 -28.29
N LEU A 835 1.30 -142.85 -29.46
CA LEU A 835 1.01 -144.25 -29.77
C LEU A 835 2.28 -145.10 -29.92
N LEU A 836 3.37 -144.54 -30.48
CA LEU A 836 4.67 -145.22 -30.59
C LEU A 836 5.42 -145.33 -29.25
N LYS A 837 5.15 -144.46 -28.26
CA LYS A 837 5.70 -144.58 -26.90
C LYS A 837 4.93 -145.58 -26.01
N LYS A 838 3.68 -145.93 -26.33
CA LYS A 838 2.87 -146.87 -25.55
C LYS A 838 3.07 -148.35 -25.93
N THR A 839 3.70 -148.66 -27.06
CA THR A 839 3.97 -150.03 -27.52
C THR A 839 5.38 -150.55 -27.19
N ARG A 840 6.22 -149.76 -26.49
CA ARG A 840 7.61 -150.15 -26.13
C ARG A 840 7.90 -150.35 -24.64
N LYS A 841 6.88 -150.34 -23.78
CA LYS A 841 6.98 -150.68 -22.36
C LYS A 841 5.70 -151.40 -21.92
N ILE A 842 5.70 -152.72 -22.08
CA ILE A 842 5.23 -153.77 -21.15
C ILE A 842 5.51 -155.10 -21.90
N GLU A 843 6.80 -155.33 -22.11
CA GLU A 843 7.42 -156.65 -22.05
C GLU A 843 8.36 -156.56 -20.84
N LYS A 844 8.23 -157.51 -19.90
CA LYS A 844 8.93 -157.67 -18.60
C LYS A 844 8.24 -157.02 -17.38
N GLY A 845 7.75 -157.88 -16.48
CA GLY A 845 7.36 -157.57 -15.11
C GLY A 845 5.93 -157.95 -14.82
#